data_AF-A0A9Q8UVV3-F1
#
_entry.id   AF-A0A9Q8UVV3-F1
#
_cell.length_a   1.000
_cell.length_b   1.000
_cell.length_c   1.000
_cell.angle_alpha   90.00
_cell.angle_beta   90.00
_cell.angle_gamma   90.00
#
_symmetry.space_group_name_H-M   'P 1'
#
loop_
_entity.id
_entity.type
_entity.pdbx_description
1 polymer ?
#
loop_
_entity_poly.entity_id
_entity_poly.type
_entity_poly.pdbx_seq_one_letter_code
_entity_poly.pdbx_strand_id
1 'polypeptide(L)'
;MAMSTMLYHEHDALRTDGSSINEAQHPSPASHRPNTRSPPNTRKMSLFEKSADKLHAPVAALQLPIPAFGDISKAANDLINKDFYHTAQATLDVKLKAPNGTNVNVKGKQGFDGVTSGSIEGKHTLKPQGRQTPYLTPSDSDDSDVVQTPARRQKRDAGFLTSYSMVMRLPAPLRTHLALFVMSKPNGDDAQNIYGLTLRHRKGVTITQSWNTGSLLDSKVELADVVAPGVKVDLQNLWNPAKEGSAAQKVNLAFKNPNVHSRAFLNYATAKGNVDAVIDVTAGSDGFLVGGEAGYDVQKAAVTRYSLGIGYQSPTYTASIIGTQNLSVIAASYYQKVNPAVEVGAKAGYDVQAQKANGLELASKYKLDALSFAKAKINDRGIAALAYSTKLNAGTTIGLGLSLDTNKLNEAGHKIGTSLTFEGHIGIRYAKPPLGPIRFARPQDPEVTEGVQMADSHGAYCLKTKGGPPTSEMDEDCLFLDVYAPTGAGLGTTPVFFFVQGGGFNSNAGPNFNGSGIVVAGNMEVVVVVFNYRVGPYGFLAGKEVGDINNGLHDQRKALEWVQQYIPLFGGNSSHVVLAGDSAGAQSVTLHTTAYGGRNDNLFHAIAAESQSFSALRTVEESQFAYNNLVIRAECYTEADTLACLRNLSAKALQKVNVNTEFPTAQSPPLYMYGPVLDYDFISDYTYRAYAQGNFIKVPAIYGDDTNEGTGFVPNDTASYAETTKFLQSQFPDLTLSHLGKIQEFYPVENTPYFPDTGRFWRQASDAYGELRYICPGINVSAEYARQGVPVWNYRWNVIDPPSNLDGNGVRHTIEVNAIFGPENTQGQAPASYYPGQVNWGIVEIVQGYWTSFIRTFNPNTLRVPGTPEWEQFAGMRRLKFETGAMEMESVPEGQRERCGYLAGIGVELKQ
;
A
#
# COMPACT_ATOMS: atom_id res chain seq x y z
N MET A 1 46.57 -30.14 -34.23
CA MET A 1 45.79 -31.19 -33.54
C MET A 1 44.33 -30.97 -33.90
N ALA A 2 43.90 -31.40 -35.10
CA ALA A 2 43.27 -32.71 -35.41
C ALA A 2 41.86 -32.79 -34.78
N MET A 3 40.80 -32.46 -35.54
CA MET A 3 39.89 -33.36 -36.33
C MET A 3 38.91 -34.14 -35.43
N SER A 4 37.63 -34.44 -35.73
CA SER A 4 36.69 -34.34 -36.87
C SER A 4 35.28 -34.68 -36.33
N THR A 5 34.15 -34.10 -36.76
CA THR A 5 33.22 -34.50 -37.86
C THR A 5 32.71 -35.96 -37.86
N MET A 6 31.36 -36.15 -37.88
CA MET A 6 30.55 -37.19 -38.59
C MET A 6 29.05 -36.88 -38.30
N LEU A 7 28.14 -36.52 -39.23
CA LEU A 7 27.58 -37.10 -40.47
C LEU A 7 26.60 -38.29 -40.31
N TYR A 8 25.33 -37.99 -40.65
CA TYR A 8 24.32 -38.72 -41.45
C TYR A 8 24.24 -40.26 -41.48
N HIS A 9 23.01 -40.78 -41.36
CA HIS A 9 22.55 -41.94 -42.12
C HIS A 9 21.07 -41.80 -42.53
N GLU A 10 20.82 -41.78 -43.84
CA GLU A 10 19.54 -42.16 -44.49
C GLU A 10 19.53 -43.69 -44.74
N HIS A 11 18.34 -44.31 -44.74
CA HIS A 11 17.86 -45.09 -45.90
C HIS A 11 16.39 -45.54 -45.78
N ASP A 12 15.70 -45.40 -46.91
CA ASP A 12 14.36 -45.89 -47.30
C ASP A 12 14.12 -47.40 -47.14
N ALA A 13 12.84 -47.81 -47.01
CA ALA A 13 12.08 -48.46 -48.12
C ALA A 13 10.93 -49.40 -47.68
N LEU A 14 9.78 -49.26 -48.35
CA LEU A 14 8.79 -50.28 -48.77
C LEU A 14 7.84 -50.95 -47.73
N ARG A 15 6.54 -50.62 -47.80
CA ARG A 15 5.53 -51.47 -48.48
C ARG A 15 4.11 -50.87 -48.47
N THR A 16 3.44 -51.11 -49.59
CA THR A 16 2.07 -50.81 -50.01
C THR A 16 1.04 -51.79 -49.46
N ASP A 17 -0.20 -51.34 -49.25
CA ASP A 17 -1.50 -51.94 -49.61
C ASP A 17 -2.59 -50.99 -49.05
N GLY A 18 -3.68 -50.57 -49.71
CA GLY A 18 -4.29 -50.95 -50.97
C GLY A 18 -5.71 -51.50 -50.78
N SER A 19 -6.73 -50.68 -50.49
CA SER A 19 -8.19 -50.91 -50.78
C SER A 19 -9.05 -49.74 -50.26
N SER A 20 -9.50 -48.79 -51.10
CA SER A 20 -10.70 -48.78 -51.96
C SER A 20 -12.03 -48.38 -51.27
N ILE A 21 -12.41 -47.11 -51.50
CA ILE A 21 -13.68 -46.60 -52.07
C ILE A 21 -15.03 -47.01 -51.40
N ASN A 22 -15.77 -46.01 -50.90
CA ASN A 22 -17.11 -45.68 -51.43
C ASN A 22 -17.61 -44.28 -50.98
N GLU A 23 -18.03 -43.50 -51.98
CA GLU A 23 -18.71 -42.20 -51.92
C GLU A 23 -20.21 -42.32 -51.63
N ALA A 24 -20.82 -41.14 -51.38
CA ALA A 24 -22.20 -40.69 -51.67
C ALA A 24 -23.09 -40.47 -50.43
N GLN A 25 -23.90 -39.42 -50.28
CA GLN A 25 -24.29 -38.23 -51.06
C GLN A 25 -25.16 -37.37 -50.12
N HIS A 26 -25.13 -36.04 -50.29
CA HIS A 26 -26.09 -35.07 -49.73
C HIS A 26 -27.44 -35.14 -50.49
N PRO A 27 -28.61 -34.72 -49.94
CA PRO A 27 -29.01 -33.28 -49.97
C PRO A 27 -29.93 -32.77 -48.83
N SER A 28 -30.06 -31.43 -48.76
CA SER A 28 -30.95 -30.55 -47.94
C SER A 28 -32.37 -30.41 -48.60
N PRO A 29 -33.33 -29.47 -48.28
CA PRO A 29 -33.58 -28.52 -47.15
C PRO A 29 -35.11 -28.32 -46.75
N ALA A 30 -35.39 -27.30 -45.89
CA ALA A 30 -36.64 -26.46 -45.76
C ALA A 30 -37.84 -26.99 -44.92
N SER A 31 -38.77 -26.21 -44.34
CA SER A 31 -38.95 -24.81 -43.87
C SER A 31 -40.33 -24.69 -43.14
N HIS A 32 -40.52 -23.62 -42.34
CA HIS A 32 -41.79 -22.90 -42.01
C HIS A 32 -42.71 -23.22 -40.77
N ARG A 33 -43.11 -22.07 -40.17
CA ARG A 33 -43.99 -21.65 -39.02
C ARG A 33 -45.52 -21.75 -39.33
N PRO A 34 -46.52 -21.14 -38.58
CA PRO A 34 -46.74 -20.74 -37.15
C PRO A 34 -48.20 -21.00 -36.60
N ASN A 35 -48.59 -20.33 -35.48
CA ASN A 35 -49.95 -19.91 -34.98
C ASN A 35 -50.69 -20.82 -33.94
N THR A 36 -51.52 -20.38 -32.97
CA THR A 36 -51.90 -19.13 -32.25
C THR A 36 -53.01 -19.49 -31.19
N ARG A 37 -53.10 -18.70 -30.09
CA ARG A 37 -54.31 -18.28 -29.31
C ARG A 37 -54.95 -19.14 -28.18
N SER A 38 -55.38 -18.38 -27.16
CA SER A 38 -55.91 -18.57 -25.77
C SER A 38 -57.45 -18.41 -25.64
N PRO A 39 -58.12 -18.17 -24.46
CA PRO A 39 -58.22 -18.81 -23.10
C PRO A 39 -59.72 -19.11 -22.69
N PRO A 40 -60.13 -19.37 -21.40
CA PRO A 40 -60.49 -18.28 -20.43
C PRO A 40 -60.42 -18.55 -18.87
N ASN A 41 -60.30 -17.45 -18.08
CA ASN A 41 -60.89 -17.06 -16.76
C ASN A 41 -60.81 -17.99 -15.49
N THR A 42 -60.65 -17.55 -14.21
CA THR A 42 -60.72 -16.25 -13.50
C THR A 42 -60.31 -16.35 -12.01
N ARG A 43 -59.80 -15.23 -11.45
CA ARG A 43 -60.10 -14.58 -10.13
C ARG A 43 -59.11 -14.59 -8.93
N LYS A 44 -58.89 -13.33 -8.45
CA LYS A 44 -58.28 -12.77 -7.21
C LYS A 44 -56.77 -12.51 -7.30
N MET A 45 -56.21 -11.30 -7.58
CA MET A 45 -56.42 -9.92 -7.07
C MET A 45 -56.52 -9.86 -5.54
N SER A 46 -55.72 -9.12 -4.76
CA SER A 46 -54.87 -7.96 -5.04
C SER A 46 -53.97 -7.69 -3.81
N LEU A 47 -52.65 -7.54 -3.98
CA LEU A 47 -51.76 -6.77 -3.07
C LEU A 47 -50.34 -6.54 -3.64
N PHE A 48 -50.14 -6.71 -4.96
CA PHE A 48 -48.87 -6.46 -5.66
C PHE A 48 -49.11 -5.59 -6.90
N GLU A 49 -49.54 -4.35 -6.70
CA GLU A 49 -49.50 -3.32 -7.75
C GLU A 49 -48.81 -2.08 -7.17
N LYS A 50 -47.48 -2.17 -7.03
CA LYS A 50 -46.55 -1.03 -6.99
C LYS A 50 -45.09 -1.46 -7.19
N SER A 51 -44.86 -2.50 -8.00
CA SER A 51 -43.51 -3.02 -8.27
C SER A 51 -43.35 -3.57 -9.69
N ALA A 52 -43.84 -2.86 -10.70
CA ALA A 52 -43.64 -3.25 -12.11
C ALA A 52 -43.36 -2.09 -13.09
N ASP A 53 -43.00 -0.89 -12.60
CA ASP A 53 -42.57 0.25 -13.45
C ASP A 53 -41.08 0.64 -13.24
N LYS A 54 -40.26 -0.26 -12.68
CA LYS A 54 -38.82 -0.05 -12.52
C LYS A 54 -37.97 -1.18 -13.11
N LEU A 55 -38.36 -1.69 -14.27
CA LEU A 55 -37.55 -2.66 -15.02
C LEU A 55 -37.42 -2.34 -16.51
N HIS A 56 -37.24 -1.07 -16.85
CA HIS A 56 -36.55 -0.65 -18.07
C HIS A 56 -35.79 0.65 -17.80
N ALA A 57 -34.69 0.56 -17.06
CA ALA A 57 -33.62 1.52 -17.25
C ALA A 57 -33.02 1.22 -18.64
N PRO A 58 -32.88 2.20 -19.55
CA PRO A 58 -32.12 1.97 -20.76
C PRO A 58 -30.72 1.56 -20.34
N VAL A 59 -30.23 0.44 -20.88
CA VAL A 59 -28.80 0.12 -20.85
C VAL A 59 -28.12 1.35 -21.45
N ALA A 60 -27.42 2.14 -20.62
CA ALA A 60 -26.63 3.25 -21.11
C ALA A 60 -25.67 2.66 -22.14
N ALA A 61 -25.85 3.01 -23.42
CA ALA A 61 -24.91 2.64 -24.46
C ALA A 61 -23.52 3.05 -23.97
N LEU A 62 -22.56 2.12 -24.02
CA LEU A 62 -21.19 2.33 -23.61
C LEU A 62 -20.59 3.45 -24.48
N GLN A 63 -20.70 4.70 -24.04
CA GLN A 63 -20.22 5.85 -24.79
C GLN A 63 -18.69 5.83 -24.75
N LEU A 64 -18.07 5.52 -25.88
CA LEU A 64 -16.60 5.49 -25.99
C LEU A 64 -16.05 6.90 -25.76
N PRO A 65 -14.99 7.06 -24.96
CA PRO A 65 -14.45 8.37 -24.62
C PRO A 65 -13.85 9.05 -25.85
N ILE A 66 -14.19 10.32 -26.07
CA ILE A 66 -13.64 11.10 -27.18
C ILE A 66 -12.12 11.30 -27.01
N PRO A 67 -11.29 10.87 -27.98
CA PRO A 67 -9.84 11.04 -27.93
C PRO A 67 -9.46 12.49 -28.21
N ALA A 68 -8.21 12.86 -27.90
CA ALA A 68 -7.65 14.10 -28.43
C ALA A 68 -7.38 13.97 -29.94
N PHE A 69 -7.18 15.07 -30.66
CA PHE A 69 -7.00 15.02 -32.11
C PHE A 69 -5.84 14.10 -32.53
N GLY A 70 -4.70 14.21 -31.85
CA GLY A 70 -3.53 13.37 -32.13
C GLY A 70 -3.73 11.87 -31.82
N ASP A 71 -4.77 11.51 -31.07
CA ASP A 71 -5.06 10.14 -30.66
C ASP A 71 -6.14 9.46 -31.55
N ILE A 72 -6.69 10.14 -32.56
CA ILE A 72 -7.74 9.58 -33.44
C ILE A 72 -7.26 8.27 -34.13
N SER A 73 -5.98 8.18 -34.51
CA SER A 73 -5.38 6.98 -35.12
C SER A 73 -4.58 6.12 -34.15
N LYS A 74 -4.73 6.33 -32.83
CA LYS A 74 -3.83 5.76 -31.82
C LYS A 74 -3.74 4.24 -31.87
N ALA A 75 -4.86 3.53 -31.98
CA ALA A 75 -4.87 2.07 -31.95
C ALA A 75 -4.00 1.45 -33.06
N ALA A 76 -4.11 1.96 -34.29
CA ALA A 76 -3.26 1.54 -35.40
C ALA A 76 -1.79 1.95 -35.19
N ASN A 77 -1.54 3.20 -34.77
CA ASN A 77 -0.19 3.68 -34.53
C ASN A 77 0.54 2.92 -33.41
N ASP A 78 -0.14 2.57 -32.32
CA ASP A 78 0.43 1.80 -31.21
C ASP A 78 0.75 0.37 -31.68
N LEU A 79 -0.13 -0.25 -32.45
CA LEU A 79 0.15 -1.56 -33.03
C LEU A 79 1.37 -1.53 -33.97
N ILE A 80 1.52 -0.48 -34.77
CA ILE A 80 2.58 -0.34 -35.78
C ILE A 80 3.92 0.13 -35.21
N ASN A 81 3.92 0.90 -34.12
CA ASN A 81 5.14 1.58 -33.65
C ASN A 81 5.59 1.18 -32.24
N LYS A 82 4.67 0.76 -31.37
CA LYS A 82 5.00 0.41 -29.98
C LYS A 82 5.57 -1.02 -29.89
N ASP A 83 6.32 -1.29 -28.83
CA ASP A 83 6.82 -2.64 -28.49
C ASP A 83 7.76 -3.25 -29.54
N PHE A 84 8.31 -2.43 -30.43
CA PHE A 84 9.38 -2.83 -31.36
C PHE A 84 10.74 -2.45 -30.78
N TYR A 85 11.38 -3.41 -30.11
CA TYR A 85 12.57 -3.15 -29.28
C TYR A 85 13.87 -2.96 -30.08
N HIS A 86 13.85 -3.13 -31.40
CA HIS A 86 15.01 -2.93 -32.30
C HIS A 86 15.32 -1.44 -32.59
N THR A 87 14.60 -0.50 -31.97
CA THR A 87 14.81 0.95 -32.18
C THR A 87 16.03 1.50 -31.42
N ALA A 88 16.65 0.67 -30.58
CA ALA A 88 17.93 0.86 -29.91
C ALA A 88 18.65 -0.49 -29.78
N GLN A 89 19.95 -0.45 -29.52
CA GLN A 89 20.72 -1.65 -29.20
C GLN A 89 20.29 -2.23 -27.85
N ALA A 90 20.06 -1.36 -26.86
CA ALA A 90 19.52 -1.72 -25.56
C ALA A 90 18.66 -0.59 -24.98
N THR A 91 17.56 -0.94 -24.32
CA THR A 91 16.73 -0.01 -23.55
C THR A 91 16.48 -0.55 -22.14
N LEU A 92 16.59 0.32 -21.14
CA LEU A 92 16.28 0.05 -19.75
C LEU A 92 15.19 1.04 -19.31
N ASP A 93 14.10 0.54 -18.72
CA ASP A 93 13.02 1.35 -18.13
C ASP A 93 12.77 0.82 -16.71
N VAL A 94 13.17 1.62 -15.71
CA VAL A 94 13.00 1.30 -14.29
C VAL A 94 11.95 2.24 -13.73
N LYS A 95 10.79 1.67 -13.37
CA LYS A 95 9.71 2.40 -12.72
C LYS A 95 9.71 2.06 -11.24
N LEU A 96 9.95 3.07 -10.43
CA LEU A 96 9.94 2.98 -8.98
C LEU A 96 8.81 3.84 -8.45
N LYS A 97 8.28 3.47 -7.29
CA LYS A 97 7.36 4.30 -6.53
C LYS A 97 7.98 4.52 -5.17
N ALA A 98 8.44 5.74 -4.92
CA ALA A 98 9.01 6.13 -3.65
C ALA A 98 7.94 6.06 -2.54
N PRO A 99 8.32 5.76 -1.28
CA PRO A 99 7.38 5.63 -0.17
C PRO A 99 6.49 6.86 0.06
N ASN A 100 7.00 8.06 -0.25
CA ASN A 100 6.21 9.30 -0.20
C ASN A 100 5.13 9.40 -1.32
N GLY A 101 4.95 8.38 -2.15
CA GLY A 101 3.99 8.38 -3.27
C GLY A 101 4.50 9.02 -4.55
N THR A 102 5.78 9.42 -4.61
CA THR A 102 6.42 9.93 -5.84
C THR A 102 6.78 8.78 -6.76
N ASN A 103 6.26 8.78 -7.98
CA ASN A 103 6.70 7.85 -9.01
C ASN A 103 8.05 8.34 -9.57
N VAL A 104 9.06 7.50 -9.58
CA VAL A 104 10.35 7.77 -10.21
C VAL A 104 10.50 6.86 -11.42
N ASN A 105 10.80 7.44 -12.57
CA ASN A 105 11.03 6.70 -13.80
C ASN A 105 12.45 6.98 -14.31
N VAL A 106 13.27 5.95 -14.41
CA VAL A 106 14.62 6.02 -14.96
C VAL A 106 14.64 5.28 -16.29
N LYS A 107 14.99 6.00 -17.36
CA LYS A 107 15.13 5.43 -18.70
C LYS A 107 16.56 5.55 -19.17
N GLY A 108 17.10 4.48 -19.71
CA GLY A 108 18.37 4.45 -20.42
C GLY A 108 18.17 3.88 -21.82
N LYS A 109 18.79 4.48 -22.82
CA LYS A 109 18.76 4.02 -24.21
C LYS A 109 20.14 4.09 -24.82
N GLN A 110 20.64 2.95 -25.30
CA GLN A 110 21.85 2.86 -26.11
C GLN A 110 21.47 2.85 -27.60
N GLY A 111 21.87 3.90 -28.31
CA GLY A 111 21.69 3.99 -29.76
C GLY A 111 22.65 3.08 -30.53
N PHE A 112 22.31 2.77 -31.78
CA PHE A 112 23.20 2.02 -32.69
C PHE A 112 24.40 2.85 -33.17
N ASP A 113 24.39 4.15 -32.93
CA ASP A 113 25.48 5.09 -33.15
C ASP A 113 26.48 5.12 -31.97
N GLY A 114 26.29 4.28 -30.96
CA GLY A 114 27.10 4.23 -29.73
C GLY A 114 26.76 5.32 -28.72
N VAL A 115 25.85 6.24 -29.03
CA VAL A 115 25.44 7.31 -28.11
C VAL A 115 24.47 6.75 -27.08
N THR A 116 24.80 6.92 -25.81
CA THR A 116 23.92 6.56 -24.69
C THR A 116 23.16 7.79 -24.22
N SER A 117 21.85 7.66 -24.09
CA SER A 117 20.98 8.69 -23.54
C SER A 117 20.26 8.17 -22.30
N GLY A 118 20.05 9.04 -21.32
CA GLY A 118 19.37 8.70 -20.09
C GLY A 118 18.45 9.82 -19.63
N SER A 119 17.40 9.46 -18.92
CA SER A 119 16.51 10.42 -18.24
C SER A 119 16.04 9.87 -16.90
N ILE A 120 15.94 10.76 -15.93
CA ILE A 120 15.31 10.50 -14.63
C ILE A 120 14.12 11.45 -14.51
N GLU A 121 12.96 10.93 -14.16
CA GLU A 121 11.74 11.68 -13.93
C GLU A 121 11.19 11.34 -12.54
N GLY A 122 10.91 12.35 -11.72
CA GLY A 122 10.14 12.23 -10.48
C GLY A 122 8.78 12.88 -10.65
N LYS A 123 7.71 12.18 -10.30
CA LYS A 123 6.32 12.64 -10.40
C LYS A 123 5.56 12.42 -9.10
N HIS A 124 5.11 13.49 -8.47
CA HIS A 124 4.39 13.46 -7.20
C HIS A 124 3.04 14.16 -7.31
N THR A 125 1.98 13.48 -6.90
CA THR A 125 0.64 14.08 -6.82
C THR A 125 0.33 14.44 -5.37
N LEU A 126 0.16 15.72 -5.11
CA LEU A 126 -0.20 16.23 -3.78
C LEU A 126 -1.63 15.76 -3.46
N LYS A 127 -1.73 14.79 -2.55
CA LYS A 127 -3.01 14.37 -1.98
C LYS A 127 -3.51 15.46 -1.00
N PRO A 128 -4.84 15.62 -0.82
CA PRO A 128 -5.35 16.60 0.13
C PRO A 128 -4.85 16.27 1.54
N GLN A 129 -4.18 17.21 2.20
CA GLN A 129 -4.03 17.17 3.65
C GLN A 129 -5.39 17.48 4.26
N GLY A 130 -5.98 16.52 4.96
CA GLY A 130 -7.15 16.77 5.79
C GLY A 130 -6.82 17.86 6.82
N ARG A 131 -7.73 18.83 7.00
CA ARG A 131 -7.61 19.81 8.08
C ARG A 131 -7.54 19.07 9.42
N GLN A 132 -6.48 19.31 10.20
CA GLN A 132 -6.60 19.28 11.65
C GLN A 132 -7.71 20.27 12.03
N THR A 133 -8.73 19.77 12.74
CA THR A 133 -9.79 20.58 13.32
C THR A 133 -9.20 21.56 14.34
N PRO A 134 -9.38 22.87 14.20
CA PRO A 134 -9.25 23.77 15.35
C PRO A 134 -10.37 23.42 16.35
N TYR A 135 -10.02 23.42 17.63
CA TYR A 135 -10.94 23.29 18.77
C TYR A 135 -12.32 23.91 18.50
N LEU A 136 -13.35 23.07 18.49
CA LEU A 136 -14.74 23.51 18.50
C LEU A 136 -15.07 24.03 19.90
N THR A 137 -15.22 25.34 20.04
CA THR A 137 -16.03 25.92 21.11
C THR A 137 -17.49 25.46 20.92
N PRO A 138 -18.22 25.10 22.00
CA PRO A 138 -19.58 24.57 21.89
C PRO A 138 -20.52 25.55 21.19
N SER A 139 -21.37 25.01 20.34
CA SER A 139 -22.46 25.71 19.66
C SER A 139 -23.51 26.20 20.64
N ASP A 140 -23.94 27.46 20.46
CA ASP A 140 -25.16 28.02 21.02
C ASP A 140 -26.35 27.09 20.78
N SER A 141 -26.89 26.54 21.87
CA SER A 141 -28.27 26.10 21.96
C SER A 141 -29.01 27.13 22.81
N ASP A 142 -29.97 27.83 22.20
CA ASP A 142 -31.05 28.49 22.91
C ASP A 142 -31.73 27.46 23.84
N ASP A 143 -31.64 27.65 25.16
CA ASP A 143 -32.84 27.81 25.98
C ASP A 143 -32.52 28.35 27.39
N SER A 144 -33.36 29.30 27.79
CA SER A 144 -33.64 29.88 29.12
C SER A 144 -32.98 29.30 30.39
N ASP A 145 -32.25 30.14 31.14
CA ASP A 145 -32.65 30.57 32.49
C ASP A 145 -31.70 31.61 33.14
N VAL A 146 -32.32 32.52 33.88
CA VAL A 146 -31.77 33.74 34.50
C VAL A 146 -31.20 33.46 35.89
N VAL A 147 -29.95 33.87 36.19
CA VAL A 147 -29.55 34.44 37.50
C VAL A 147 -28.39 35.43 37.34
N GLN A 148 -28.53 36.61 37.93
CA GLN A 148 -27.60 37.74 37.95
C GLN A 148 -26.52 37.70 39.07
N THR A 149 -25.39 38.36 38.78
CA THR A 149 -24.39 39.08 39.66
C THR A 149 -23.28 38.33 40.44
N PRO A 150 -22.15 38.99 40.81
CA PRO A 150 -21.44 40.12 40.17
C PRO A 150 -19.89 39.98 40.07
N ALA A 151 -19.30 40.95 39.37
CA ALA A 151 -17.90 41.12 38.99
C ALA A 151 -16.87 41.28 40.13
N ARG A 152 -15.61 40.90 39.83
CA ARG A 152 -14.42 41.54 40.41
C ARG A 152 -13.45 41.99 39.32
N ARG A 153 -13.29 43.31 39.23
CA ARG A 153 -12.41 44.08 38.33
C ARG A 153 -10.93 43.78 38.57
N GLN A 154 -10.16 43.72 37.49
CA GLN A 154 -8.83 44.34 37.46
C GLN A 154 -8.73 45.24 36.22
N LYS A 155 -8.50 46.54 36.47
CA LYS A 155 -8.30 47.59 35.47
C LYS A 155 -6.92 47.43 34.82
N ARG A 156 -6.84 47.57 33.50
CA ARG A 156 -5.78 48.33 32.82
C ARG A 156 -6.36 49.07 31.61
N ASP A 157 -5.80 50.25 31.39
CA ASP A 157 -6.36 51.39 30.68
C ASP A 157 -6.54 51.22 29.16
N ALA A 158 -7.46 52.02 28.61
CA ALA A 158 -7.81 52.06 27.19
C ALA A 158 -6.79 52.86 26.35
N GLY A 159 -6.50 52.36 25.14
CA GLY A 159 -5.77 53.08 24.09
C GLY A 159 -5.63 52.31 22.77
N PHE A 160 -6.60 52.52 21.87
CA PHE A 160 -6.57 52.43 20.40
C PHE A 160 -6.30 51.10 19.64
N LEU A 161 -7.31 50.67 18.87
CA LEU A 161 -7.36 49.73 17.73
C LEU A 161 -6.05 49.04 17.28
N THR A 162 -6.00 47.70 17.34
CA THR A 162 -4.82 46.89 16.99
C THR A 162 -4.90 46.08 15.68
N SER A 163 -6.00 46.09 14.92
CA SER A 163 -6.02 45.56 13.54
C SER A 163 -7.29 45.94 12.76
N TYR A 164 -7.17 46.09 11.43
CA TYR A 164 -8.29 46.12 10.48
C TYR A 164 -8.15 44.95 9.51
N SER A 165 -9.27 44.28 9.19
CA SER A 165 -9.34 43.20 8.20
C SER A 165 -10.35 43.59 7.11
N MET A 166 -9.94 43.61 5.85
CA MET A 166 -10.83 43.86 4.71
C MET A 166 -10.89 42.64 3.81
N VAL A 167 -12.10 42.16 3.51
CA VAL A 167 -12.36 41.04 2.58
C VAL A 167 -13.09 41.59 1.37
N MET A 168 -12.42 41.62 0.21
CA MET A 168 -13.05 42.04 -1.06
C MET A 168 -13.83 40.88 -1.69
N ARG A 169 -15.08 41.12 -2.10
CA ARG A 169 -15.94 40.14 -2.78
C ARG A 169 -15.63 40.10 -4.28
N LEU A 170 -15.08 38.99 -4.78
CA LEU A 170 -14.89 38.74 -6.22
C LEU A 170 -16.23 38.41 -6.94
N PRO A 171 -16.31 38.48 -8.28
CA PRO A 171 -17.47 38.05 -9.07
C PRO A 171 -17.64 36.51 -9.13
N ALA A 172 -18.85 35.98 -9.35
CA ALA A 172 -19.06 34.54 -9.54
C ALA A 172 -18.53 34.12 -10.94
N PRO A 173 -17.64 33.10 -11.08
CA PRO A 173 -17.51 31.86 -10.29
C PRO A 173 -16.37 31.83 -9.24
N LEU A 174 -15.63 32.93 -9.03
CA LEU A 174 -14.50 32.97 -8.09
C LEU A 174 -14.93 33.05 -6.61
N ARG A 175 -16.20 33.38 -6.35
CA ARG A 175 -16.78 33.61 -5.00
C ARG A 175 -16.67 32.44 -4.03
N THR A 176 -16.48 31.21 -4.51
CA THR A 176 -16.47 30.01 -3.68
C THR A 176 -15.08 29.45 -3.41
N HIS A 177 -14.01 30.02 -4.01
CA HIS A 177 -12.71 29.33 -4.11
C HIS A 177 -11.46 30.17 -3.80
N LEU A 178 -11.57 31.50 -3.70
CA LEU A 178 -10.44 32.40 -3.45
C LEU A 178 -10.80 33.49 -2.44
N ALA A 179 -10.05 33.59 -1.33
CA ALA A 179 -10.18 34.71 -0.38
C ALA A 179 -8.84 35.44 -0.27
N LEU A 180 -8.87 36.75 -0.51
CA LEU A 180 -7.75 37.66 -0.29
C LEU A 180 -8.00 38.44 0.99
N PHE A 181 -7.06 38.42 1.92
CA PHE A 181 -7.12 39.28 3.10
C PHE A 181 -5.82 40.06 3.26
N VAL A 182 -5.98 41.28 3.77
CA VAL A 182 -4.88 42.18 4.16
C VAL A 182 -5.01 42.43 5.65
N MET A 183 -3.93 42.17 6.39
CA MET A 183 -3.81 42.52 7.80
C MET A 183 -2.68 43.54 7.97
N SER A 184 -3.01 44.71 8.50
CA SER A 184 -2.04 45.77 8.80
C SER A 184 -1.80 45.83 10.30
N LYS A 185 -0.53 45.73 10.71
CA LYS A 185 -0.09 46.00 12.09
C LYS A 185 0.65 47.35 12.11
N PRO A 186 0.17 48.36 12.85
CA PRO A 186 0.91 49.61 12.99
C PRO A 186 2.11 49.39 13.93
N ASN A 187 3.30 49.83 13.51
CA ASN A 187 4.53 49.71 14.28
C ASN A 187 5.35 51.02 14.15
N GLY A 188 4.88 52.09 14.80
CA GLY A 188 5.47 53.43 14.62
C GLY A 188 5.20 54.02 13.23
N ASP A 189 6.14 54.80 12.70
CA ASP A 189 6.01 55.54 11.42
C ASP A 189 5.96 54.65 10.16
N ASP A 190 6.02 53.31 10.30
CA ASP A 190 5.85 52.35 9.19
C ASP A 190 4.81 51.27 9.52
N ALA A 191 3.96 50.95 8.52
CA ALA A 191 2.94 49.89 8.60
C ALA A 191 3.41 48.61 7.88
N GLN A 192 3.51 47.49 8.61
CA GLN A 192 3.71 46.17 7.98
C GLN A 192 2.36 45.60 7.54
N ASN A 193 2.24 45.32 6.23
CA ASN A 193 1.08 44.67 5.62
C ASN A 193 1.40 43.20 5.33
N ILE A 194 0.57 42.28 5.86
CA ILE A 194 0.61 40.86 5.52
C ILE A 194 -0.49 40.59 4.49
N TYR A 195 -0.09 40.06 3.34
CA TYR A 195 -1.01 39.65 2.26
C TYR A 195 -1.18 38.13 2.30
N GLY A 196 -2.41 37.66 2.50
CA GLY A 196 -2.74 36.24 2.52
C GLY A 196 -3.73 35.87 1.41
N LEU A 197 -3.43 34.80 0.67
CA LEU A 197 -4.33 34.19 -0.32
C LEU A 197 -4.74 32.80 0.17
N THR A 198 -6.04 32.56 0.38
CA THR A 198 -6.56 31.25 0.80
C THR A 198 -7.36 30.59 -0.32
N LEU A 199 -6.96 29.37 -0.71
CA LEU A 199 -7.66 28.50 -1.67
C LEU A 199 -8.41 27.38 -0.93
N ARG A 200 -9.70 27.17 -1.23
CA ARG A 200 -10.44 25.98 -0.77
C ARG A 200 -10.20 24.83 -1.75
N HIS A 201 -9.43 23.82 -1.33
CA HIS A 201 -8.95 22.72 -2.17
C HIS A 201 -10.03 21.71 -2.62
N ARG A 202 -10.00 21.36 -3.91
CA ARG A 202 -10.29 20.01 -4.43
C ARG A 202 -8.98 19.39 -4.97
N LYS A 203 -9.00 18.06 -5.14
CA LYS A 203 -7.93 17.18 -5.65
C LYS A 203 -7.21 17.74 -6.89
N GLY A 204 -5.95 17.34 -7.14
CA GLY A 204 -5.41 17.31 -8.51
C GLY A 204 -4.14 18.10 -8.83
N VAL A 205 -3.34 18.54 -7.84
CA VAL A 205 -2.03 19.16 -8.11
C VAL A 205 -0.97 18.08 -8.25
N THR A 206 -0.32 17.99 -9.41
CA THR A 206 0.78 17.06 -9.66
C THR A 206 2.04 17.80 -10.08
N ILE A 207 3.14 17.55 -9.41
CA ILE A 207 4.45 18.13 -9.71
C ILE A 207 5.28 17.03 -10.36
N THR A 208 5.86 17.31 -11.52
CA THR A 208 6.79 16.43 -12.22
C THR A 208 8.08 17.19 -12.46
N GLN A 209 9.23 16.57 -12.16
CA GLN A 209 10.54 17.10 -12.49
C GLN A 209 11.33 16.02 -13.21
N SER A 210 11.92 16.35 -14.35
CA SER A 210 12.79 15.44 -15.08
C SER A 210 14.11 16.08 -15.49
N TRP A 211 15.14 15.26 -15.55
CA TRP A 211 16.47 15.60 -16.01
C TRP A 211 16.95 14.56 -17.00
N ASN A 212 17.65 14.98 -18.06
CA ASN A 212 18.22 14.06 -19.04
C ASN A 212 19.71 14.33 -19.31
N THR A 213 20.36 13.40 -20.00
CA THR A 213 21.78 13.49 -20.36
C THR A 213 22.12 14.63 -21.34
N GLY A 214 21.11 15.30 -21.90
CA GLY A 214 21.27 16.54 -22.66
C GLY A 214 21.26 17.81 -21.80
N SER A 215 21.37 17.65 -20.47
CA SER A 215 21.26 18.70 -19.47
C SER A 215 19.95 19.48 -19.54
N LEU A 216 18.84 18.86 -19.94
CA LEU A 216 17.55 19.53 -19.93
C LEU A 216 16.82 19.25 -18.62
N LEU A 217 16.54 20.30 -17.85
CA LEU A 217 15.62 20.28 -16.71
C LEU A 217 14.21 20.61 -17.20
N ASP A 218 13.26 19.73 -16.92
CA ASP A 218 11.84 19.93 -17.21
C ASP A 218 11.06 19.89 -15.90
N SER A 219 10.43 21.00 -15.52
CA SER A 219 9.62 21.14 -14.31
C SER A 219 8.18 21.45 -14.68
N LYS A 220 7.26 20.56 -14.34
CA LYS A 220 5.85 20.61 -14.71
C LYS A 220 4.94 20.61 -13.48
N VAL A 221 3.96 21.50 -13.45
CA VAL A 221 2.87 21.53 -12.48
C VAL A 221 1.55 21.32 -13.22
N GLU A 222 0.86 20.23 -12.93
CA GLU A 222 -0.45 19.88 -13.50
C GLU A 222 -1.55 20.16 -12.47
N LEU A 223 -2.63 20.79 -12.90
CA LEU A 223 -3.83 21.12 -12.13
C LEU A 223 -5.04 20.50 -12.83
N ALA A 224 -5.45 19.31 -12.41
CA ALA A 224 -6.59 18.60 -12.98
C ALA A 224 -7.86 18.83 -12.14
N ASP A 225 -8.96 19.25 -12.78
CA ASP A 225 -10.25 19.54 -12.15
C ASP A 225 -10.20 20.61 -11.04
N VAL A 226 -9.09 21.36 -10.96
CA VAL A 226 -8.88 22.44 -9.99
C VAL A 226 -9.63 23.71 -10.42
N VAL A 227 -9.59 24.03 -11.72
CA VAL A 227 -10.21 25.23 -12.28
C VAL A 227 -11.70 25.01 -12.56
N ALA A 228 -12.03 23.90 -13.21
CA ALA A 228 -13.41 23.44 -13.44
C ALA A 228 -13.41 21.93 -13.75
N PRO A 229 -14.52 21.21 -13.53
CA PRO A 229 -14.63 19.81 -13.93
C PRO A 229 -14.36 19.60 -15.43
N GLY A 230 -13.52 18.62 -15.74
CA GLY A 230 -13.08 18.33 -17.10
C GLY A 230 -11.98 19.26 -17.62
N VAL A 231 -11.56 20.27 -16.84
CA VAL A 231 -10.46 21.18 -17.21
C VAL A 231 -9.16 20.74 -16.54
N LYS A 232 -8.11 20.63 -17.34
CA LYS A 232 -6.73 20.40 -16.90
C LYS A 232 -5.84 21.56 -17.35
N VAL A 233 -5.03 22.09 -16.44
CA VAL A 233 -4.05 23.14 -16.70
C VAL A 233 -2.66 22.63 -16.36
N ASP A 234 -1.73 22.68 -17.30
CA ASP A 234 -0.33 22.30 -17.10
C ASP A 234 0.56 23.54 -17.29
N LEU A 235 1.39 23.83 -16.29
CA LEU A 235 2.44 24.83 -16.36
C LEU A 235 3.78 24.11 -16.42
N GLN A 236 4.58 24.34 -17.46
CA GLN A 236 5.82 23.62 -17.68
C GLN A 236 6.97 24.59 -17.93
N ASN A 237 8.11 24.36 -17.30
CA ASN A 237 9.33 25.13 -17.44
C ASN A 237 10.46 24.21 -17.91
N LEU A 238 11.03 24.52 -19.07
CA LEU A 238 12.14 23.81 -19.68
C LEU A 238 13.36 24.71 -19.63
N TRP A 239 14.44 24.22 -19.02
CA TRP A 239 15.69 24.96 -18.89
C TRP A 239 16.88 24.05 -19.18
N ASN A 240 17.80 24.52 -20.01
CA ASN A 240 19.06 23.82 -20.27
C ASN A 240 20.24 24.68 -19.79
N PRO A 241 20.91 24.33 -18.68
CA PRO A 241 22.04 25.10 -18.16
C PRO A 241 23.25 25.10 -19.10
N ALA A 242 23.38 24.10 -19.98
CA ALA A 242 24.47 24.03 -20.94
C ALA A 242 24.25 24.95 -22.16
N LYS A 243 23.09 25.63 -22.25
CA LYS A 243 22.78 26.58 -23.32
C LYS A 243 22.19 27.86 -22.74
N GLU A 244 22.95 28.94 -22.78
CA GLU A 244 22.51 30.25 -22.33
C GLU A 244 21.26 30.72 -23.11
N GLY A 245 20.26 31.27 -22.40
CA GLY A 245 18.99 31.70 -23.01
C GLY A 245 18.04 30.57 -23.46
N SER A 246 18.25 29.32 -23.04
CA SER A 246 17.44 28.17 -23.49
C SER A 246 16.10 27.97 -22.75
N ALA A 247 15.70 28.91 -21.89
CA ALA A 247 14.47 28.80 -21.10
C ALA A 247 13.22 28.91 -21.98
N ALA A 248 12.30 27.95 -21.83
CA ALA A 248 10.98 27.96 -22.45
C ALA A 248 9.91 27.63 -21.42
N GLN A 249 8.86 28.45 -21.38
CA GLN A 249 7.68 28.24 -20.56
C GLN A 249 6.55 27.73 -21.45
N LYS A 250 5.81 26.72 -21.00
CA LYS A 250 4.65 26.20 -21.70
C LYS A 250 3.44 26.21 -20.79
N VAL A 251 2.30 26.60 -21.34
CA VAL A 251 0.99 26.52 -20.70
C VAL A 251 0.11 25.63 -21.56
N ASN A 252 -0.30 24.49 -21.02
CA ASN A 252 -1.22 23.59 -21.73
C ASN A 252 -2.57 23.61 -21.02
N LEU A 253 -3.63 23.75 -21.79
CA LEU A 253 -5.01 23.69 -21.34
C LEU A 253 -5.65 22.49 -22.03
N ALA A 254 -6.41 21.69 -21.30
CA ALA A 254 -7.25 20.66 -21.87
C ALA A 254 -8.64 20.74 -21.25
N PHE A 255 -9.66 20.57 -22.09
CA PHE A 255 -11.05 20.42 -21.68
C PHE A 255 -11.61 19.14 -22.27
N LYS A 256 -12.23 18.31 -21.44
CA LYS A 256 -12.84 17.05 -21.87
C LYS A 256 -14.21 16.86 -21.25
N ASN A 257 -15.18 16.56 -22.10
CA ASN A 257 -16.50 16.05 -21.72
C ASN A 257 -16.86 14.83 -22.61
N PRO A 258 -18.05 14.21 -22.45
CA PRO A 258 -18.43 13.03 -23.23
C PRO A 258 -18.50 13.23 -24.75
N ASN A 259 -18.60 14.46 -25.25
CA ASN A 259 -18.83 14.76 -26.67
C ASN A 259 -17.69 15.53 -27.33
N VAL A 260 -16.85 16.21 -26.54
CA VAL A 260 -15.81 17.13 -27.00
C VAL A 260 -14.56 16.97 -26.15
N HIS A 261 -13.41 16.93 -26.83
CA HIS A 261 -12.09 17.05 -26.23
C HIS A 261 -11.32 18.14 -26.96
N SER A 262 -10.95 19.20 -26.25
CA SER A 262 -10.13 20.29 -26.80
C SER A 262 -8.86 20.49 -25.98
N ARG A 263 -7.79 20.90 -26.65
CA ARG A 263 -6.52 21.23 -26.02
C ARG A 263 -5.94 22.50 -26.65
N ALA A 264 -5.24 23.27 -25.84
CA ALA A 264 -4.45 24.41 -26.28
C ALA A 264 -3.06 24.30 -25.65
N PHE A 265 -2.02 24.46 -26.46
CA PHE A 265 -0.62 24.44 -26.07
C PHE A 265 -0.04 25.80 -26.41
N LEU A 266 0.36 26.58 -25.41
CA LEU A 266 1.00 27.87 -25.58
C LEU A 266 2.47 27.76 -25.17
N ASN A 267 3.38 28.03 -26.08
CA ASN A 267 4.82 28.02 -25.82
C ASN A 267 5.34 29.46 -25.83
N TYR A 268 6.14 29.81 -24.82
CA TYR A 268 6.83 31.09 -24.70
C TYR A 268 8.33 30.87 -24.51
N ALA A 269 9.13 31.26 -25.50
CA ALA A 269 10.59 31.17 -25.44
C ALA A 269 11.19 32.44 -24.83
N THR A 270 11.68 32.36 -23.60
CA THR A 270 12.00 33.53 -22.76
C THR A 270 13.14 34.39 -23.32
N ALA A 271 14.12 33.79 -24.02
CA ALA A 271 15.25 34.55 -24.58
C ALA A 271 14.99 35.24 -25.92
N LYS A 272 13.97 34.81 -26.67
CA LYS A 272 13.62 35.40 -27.98
C LYS A 272 12.28 36.13 -27.98
N GLY A 273 11.51 36.01 -26.90
CA GLY A 273 10.15 36.54 -26.80
C GLY A 273 9.17 35.88 -27.77
N ASN A 274 9.53 34.72 -28.34
CA ASN A 274 8.70 34.02 -29.32
C ASN A 274 7.51 33.36 -28.61
N VAL A 275 6.32 33.49 -29.19
CA VAL A 275 5.06 32.93 -28.71
C VAL A 275 4.41 32.17 -29.85
N ASP A 276 4.27 30.86 -29.69
CA ASP A 276 3.49 30.02 -30.57
C ASP A 276 2.38 29.32 -29.80
N ALA A 277 1.22 29.19 -30.44
CA ALA A 277 0.06 28.53 -29.88
C ALA A 277 -0.42 27.44 -30.83
N VAL A 278 -0.76 26.27 -30.29
CA VAL A 278 -1.42 25.18 -31.02
C VAL A 278 -2.71 24.84 -30.32
N ILE A 279 -3.82 24.77 -31.05
CA ILE A 279 -5.12 24.38 -30.54
C ILE A 279 -5.59 23.17 -31.32
N ASP A 280 -6.09 22.16 -30.62
CA ASP A 280 -6.81 21.05 -31.23
C ASP A 280 -8.17 20.82 -30.59
N VAL A 281 -9.11 20.36 -31.40
CA VAL A 281 -10.48 20.04 -30.98
C VAL A 281 -10.91 18.77 -31.68
N THR A 282 -11.49 17.85 -30.93
CA THR A 282 -12.16 16.66 -31.45
C THR A 282 -13.55 16.59 -30.85
N ALA A 283 -14.55 16.43 -31.71
CA ALA A 283 -15.93 16.17 -31.34
C ALA A 283 -16.34 14.79 -31.86
N GLY A 284 -17.25 14.12 -31.17
CA GLY A 284 -17.77 12.86 -31.65
C GLY A 284 -19.13 12.49 -31.10
N SER A 285 -19.81 11.64 -31.87
CA SER A 285 -21.10 11.04 -31.55
C SER A 285 -21.15 9.64 -32.16
N ASP A 286 -21.69 8.67 -31.42
CA ASP A 286 -21.96 7.31 -31.93
C ASP A 286 -20.75 6.63 -32.61
N GLY A 287 -19.56 6.86 -32.05
CA GLY A 287 -18.29 6.33 -32.56
C GLY A 287 -17.67 7.14 -33.70
N PHE A 288 -18.41 8.04 -34.35
CA PHE A 288 -17.84 8.97 -35.33
C PHE A 288 -17.09 10.10 -34.63
N LEU A 289 -15.92 10.42 -35.17
CA LEU A 289 -15.01 11.45 -34.66
C LEU A 289 -14.70 12.42 -35.79
N VAL A 290 -14.73 13.71 -35.48
CA VAL A 290 -14.21 14.78 -36.33
C VAL A 290 -13.35 15.68 -35.49
N GLY A 291 -12.17 16.03 -35.98
CA GLY A 291 -11.29 16.94 -35.27
C GLY A 291 -10.36 17.68 -36.19
N GLY A 292 -9.72 18.70 -35.61
CA GLY A 292 -8.72 19.49 -36.30
C GLY A 292 -7.72 20.07 -35.32
N GLU A 293 -6.58 20.49 -35.87
CA GLU A 293 -5.53 21.22 -35.18
C GLU A 293 -5.19 22.46 -36.00
N ALA A 294 -4.92 23.58 -35.33
CA ALA A 294 -4.35 24.78 -35.92
C ALA A 294 -3.24 25.34 -35.02
N GLY A 295 -2.13 25.75 -35.63
CA GLY A 295 -1.00 26.41 -34.98
C GLY A 295 -0.82 27.83 -35.50
N TYR A 296 -0.54 28.77 -34.60
CA TYR A 296 -0.32 30.18 -34.91
C TYR A 296 0.96 30.68 -34.23
N ASP A 297 1.82 31.34 -35.01
CA ASP A 297 3.05 31.98 -34.53
C ASP A 297 2.79 33.49 -34.48
N VAL A 298 2.86 34.06 -33.27
CA VAL A 298 2.47 35.45 -33.03
C VAL A 298 3.45 36.41 -33.69
N GLN A 299 4.74 36.07 -33.74
CA GLN A 299 5.79 36.92 -34.32
C GLN A 299 5.68 36.98 -35.83
N LYS A 300 5.33 35.86 -36.46
CA LYS A 300 5.12 35.79 -37.91
C LYS A 300 3.74 36.29 -38.33
N ALA A 301 2.83 36.52 -37.38
CA ALA A 301 1.43 36.80 -37.62
C ALA A 301 0.80 35.80 -38.62
N ALA A 302 1.15 34.52 -38.50
CA ALA A 302 0.83 33.50 -39.49
C ALA A 302 0.42 32.17 -38.87
N VAL A 303 -0.52 31.50 -39.54
CA VAL A 303 -0.85 30.09 -39.27
C VAL A 303 0.32 29.24 -39.73
N THR A 304 0.95 28.54 -38.80
CA THR A 304 2.16 27.74 -39.06
C THR A 304 1.84 26.29 -39.37
N ARG A 305 0.74 25.76 -38.84
CA ARG A 305 0.26 24.43 -39.18
C ARG A 305 -1.25 24.29 -39.10
N TYR A 306 -1.84 23.44 -39.93
CA TYR A 306 -3.21 22.97 -39.74
C TYR A 306 -3.36 21.51 -40.19
N SER A 307 -4.24 20.80 -39.49
CA SER A 307 -4.53 19.39 -39.72
C SER A 307 -6.03 19.14 -39.54
N LEU A 308 -6.58 18.18 -40.28
CA LEU A 308 -7.97 17.77 -40.20
C LEU A 308 -8.04 16.26 -40.14
N GLY A 309 -8.99 15.72 -39.39
CA GLY A 309 -9.11 14.29 -39.19
C GLY A 309 -10.55 13.86 -39.00
N ILE A 310 -10.89 12.74 -39.61
CA ILE A 310 -12.13 12.02 -39.35
C ILE A 310 -11.79 10.61 -38.89
N GLY A 311 -12.61 10.07 -38.01
CA GLY A 311 -12.43 8.73 -37.47
C GLY A 311 -13.74 8.05 -37.16
N TYR A 312 -13.67 6.73 -37.07
CA TYR A 312 -14.72 5.90 -36.51
C TYR A 312 -14.09 4.95 -35.50
N GLN A 313 -14.69 4.85 -34.32
CA GLN A 313 -14.22 4.02 -33.23
C GLN A 313 -15.36 3.12 -32.74
N SER A 314 -15.06 1.82 -32.65
CA SER A 314 -15.89 0.82 -32.00
C SER A 314 -15.05 0.01 -30.99
N PRO A 315 -15.66 -0.85 -30.16
CA PRO A 315 -14.90 -1.73 -29.27
C PRO A 315 -13.98 -2.73 -29.99
N THR A 316 -14.23 -3.02 -31.27
CA THR A 316 -13.54 -4.08 -32.04
C THR A 316 -12.67 -3.57 -33.18
N TYR A 317 -12.94 -2.38 -33.73
CA TYR A 317 -12.14 -1.80 -34.80
C TYR A 317 -12.19 -0.27 -34.78
N THR A 318 -11.15 0.35 -35.34
CA THR A 318 -11.05 1.80 -35.54
C THR A 318 -10.57 2.10 -36.94
N ALA A 319 -11.16 3.10 -37.58
CA ALA A 319 -10.72 3.61 -38.87
C ALA A 319 -10.53 5.11 -38.77
N SER A 320 -9.54 5.67 -39.47
CA SER A 320 -9.31 7.11 -39.46
C SER A 320 -8.64 7.58 -40.74
N ILE A 321 -8.94 8.81 -41.14
CA ILE A 321 -8.24 9.54 -42.20
C ILE A 321 -7.82 10.88 -41.60
N ILE A 322 -6.52 11.16 -41.59
CA ILE A 322 -5.98 12.39 -41.04
C ILE A 322 -5.08 13.06 -42.08
N GLY A 323 -5.42 14.30 -42.43
CA GLY A 323 -4.55 15.21 -43.15
C GLY A 323 -3.66 15.97 -42.18
N THR A 324 -2.36 15.92 -42.39
CA THR A 324 -1.31 16.57 -41.59
C THR A 324 -0.41 17.42 -42.48
N GLN A 325 0.53 18.17 -41.88
CA GLN A 325 1.47 19.03 -42.61
C GLN A 325 0.77 20.05 -43.54
N ASN A 326 -0.19 20.81 -43.03
CA ASN A 326 -0.99 21.74 -43.86
C ASN A 326 -1.80 21.00 -44.93
N LEU A 327 -2.30 19.82 -44.55
CA LEU A 327 -3.03 18.89 -45.42
C LEU A 327 -2.24 18.37 -46.63
N SER A 328 -0.91 18.57 -46.67
CA SER A 328 -0.08 18.02 -47.74
C SER A 328 0.09 16.50 -47.64
N VAL A 329 -0.05 15.93 -46.43
CA VAL A 329 0.06 14.48 -46.20
C VAL A 329 -1.23 13.93 -45.62
N ILE A 330 -1.89 13.05 -46.35
CA ILE A 330 -3.09 12.34 -45.91
C ILE A 330 -2.70 10.93 -45.50
N ALA A 331 -3.08 10.51 -44.29
CA ALA A 331 -2.87 9.15 -43.81
C ALA A 331 -4.20 8.48 -43.47
N ALA A 332 -4.46 7.33 -44.09
CA ALA A 332 -5.53 6.42 -43.70
C ALA A 332 -4.96 5.36 -42.74
N SER A 333 -5.64 5.12 -41.62
CA SER A 333 -5.26 4.08 -40.66
C SER A 333 -6.45 3.22 -40.29
N TYR A 334 -6.23 1.91 -40.18
CA TYR A 334 -7.22 0.93 -39.77
C TYR A 334 -6.63 0.02 -38.69
N TYR A 335 -7.40 -0.30 -37.67
CA TYR A 335 -7.06 -1.26 -36.63
C TYR A 335 -8.26 -2.14 -36.35
N GLN A 336 -8.02 -3.43 -36.12
CA GLN A 336 -9.07 -4.38 -35.79
C GLN A 336 -8.57 -5.43 -34.81
N LYS A 337 -9.35 -5.68 -33.77
CA LYS A 337 -9.25 -6.87 -32.92
C LYS A 337 -10.05 -7.98 -33.58
N VAL A 338 -9.34 -8.88 -34.27
CA VAL A 338 -9.94 -9.98 -35.05
C VAL A 338 -10.57 -11.00 -34.12
N ASN A 339 -9.87 -11.34 -33.03
CA ASN A 339 -10.33 -12.24 -31.97
C ASN A 339 -9.57 -11.91 -30.66
N PRO A 340 -9.79 -12.64 -29.54
CA PRO A 340 -9.10 -12.35 -28.27
C PRO A 340 -7.56 -12.40 -28.32
N ALA A 341 -6.98 -13.18 -29.26
CA ALA A 341 -5.55 -13.38 -29.42
C ALA A 341 -4.93 -12.53 -30.54
N VAL A 342 -5.69 -12.13 -31.56
CA VAL A 342 -5.16 -11.52 -32.79
C VAL A 342 -5.66 -10.10 -32.99
N GLU A 343 -4.72 -9.18 -33.19
CA GLU A 343 -4.97 -7.79 -33.57
C GLU A 343 -4.20 -7.46 -34.85
N VAL A 344 -4.82 -6.71 -35.76
CA VAL A 344 -4.22 -6.30 -37.03
C VAL A 344 -4.39 -4.80 -37.23
N GLY A 345 -3.48 -4.20 -37.97
CA GLY A 345 -3.58 -2.79 -38.32
C GLY A 345 -2.77 -2.44 -39.54
N ALA A 346 -3.24 -1.41 -40.22
CA ALA A 346 -2.68 -0.89 -41.45
C ALA A 346 -2.63 0.62 -41.40
N LYS A 347 -1.62 1.21 -42.02
CA LYS A 347 -1.50 2.64 -42.24
C LYS A 347 -0.96 2.91 -43.63
N ALA A 348 -1.64 3.74 -44.39
CA ALA A 348 -1.24 4.16 -45.72
C ALA A 348 -1.21 5.69 -45.79
N GLY A 349 -0.09 6.25 -46.23
CA GLY A 349 0.09 7.69 -46.44
C GLY A 349 0.07 8.05 -47.92
N TYR A 350 -0.37 9.26 -48.24
CA TYR A 350 -0.28 9.88 -49.55
C TYR A 350 0.16 11.33 -49.41
N ASP A 351 1.20 11.71 -50.14
CA ASP A 351 1.66 13.09 -50.26
C ASP A 351 0.94 13.73 -51.45
N VAL A 352 0.03 14.65 -51.13
CA VAL A 352 -0.83 15.34 -52.09
C VAL A 352 -0.02 16.29 -52.97
N GLN A 353 1.00 16.94 -52.39
CA GLN A 353 1.82 17.91 -53.11
C GLN A 353 2.80 17.20 -54.05
N ALA A 354 3.44 16.13 -53.58
CA ALA A 354 4.37 15.35 -54.38
C ALA A 354 3.68 14.29 -55.27
N GLN A 355 2.35 14.19 -55.21
CA GLN A 355 1.52 13.22 -55.95
C GLN A 355 2.04 11.78 -55.87
N LYS A 356 2.43 11.34 -54.68
CA LYS A 356 3.04 10.02 -54.49
C LYS A 356 2.59 9.36 -53.19
N ALA A 357 2.64 8.03 -53.18
CA ALA A 357 2.47 7.25 -51.96
C ALA A 357 3.55 7.66 -50.92
N ASN A 358 3.12 7.76 -49.66
CA ASN A 358 3.94 8.21 -48.54
C ASN A 358 3.93 7.17 -47.41
N GLY A 359 4.31 5.94 -47.75
CA GLY A 359 4.45 4.83 -46.83
C GLY A 359 3.18 3.99 -46.67
N LEU A 360 3.36 2.67 -46.72
CA LEU A 360 2.38 1.66 -46.35
C LEU A 360 2.99 0.81 -45.25
N GLU A 361 2.30 0.68 -44.12
CA GLU A 361 2.71 -0.14 -42.99
C GLU A 361 1.59 -1.11 -42.61
N LEU A 362 1.94 -2.37 -42.44
CA LEU A 362 1.05 -3.44 -42.00
C LEU A 362 1.65 -4.05 -40.74
N ALA A 363 0.83 -4.26 -39.72
CA ALA A 363 1.25 -4.89 -38.48
C ALA A 363 0.21 -5.88 -37.94
N SER A 364 0.69 -6.91 -37.29
CA SER A 364 -0.13 -7.89 -36.57
C SER A 364 0.46 -8.16 -35.20
N LYS A 365 -0.41 -8.36 -34.21
CA LYS A 365 -0.05 -8.84 -32.87
C LYS A 365 -0.78 -10.16 -32.63
N TYR A 366 -0.05 -11.14 -32.13
CA TYR A 366 -0.56 -12.42 -31.69
C TYR A 366 -0.21 -12.62 -30.22
N LYS A 367 -1.23 -12.76 -29.37
CA LYS A 367 -1.04 -13.19 -27.98
C LYS A 367 -0.78 -14.69 -27.98
N LEU A 368 0.40 -15.07 -27.51
CA LEU A 368 0.82 -16.46 -27.43
C LEU A 368 0.19 -17.12 -26.19
N ASP A 369 0.14 -16.37 -25.09
CA ASP A 369 -0.46 -16.75 -23.82
C ASP A 369 -0.86 -15.48 -23.02
N ALA A 370 -1.22 -15.62 -21.74
CA ALA A 370 -1.64 -14.50 -20.89
C ALA A 370 -0.51 -13.50 -20.57
N LEU A 371 0.75 -13.91 -20.69
CA LEU A 371 1.96 -13.18 -20.29
C LEU A 371 2.84 -12.79 -21.47
N SER A 372 2.60 -13.36 -22.65
CA SER A 372 3.48 -13.25 -23.82
C SER A 372 2.73 -12.89 -25.10
N PHE A 373 3.37 -12.08 -25.94
CA PHE A 373 2.88 -11.79 -27.28
C PHE A 373 4.01 -11.64 -28.29
N ALA A 374 3.70 -11.93 -29.55
CA ALA A 374 4.54 -11.62 -30.69
C ALA A 374 3.88 -10.53 -31.55
N LYS A 375 4.70 -9.66 -32.15
CA LYS A 375 4.29 -8.67 -33.15
C LYS A 375 5.15 -8.82 -34.39
N ALA A 376 4.52 -8.63 -35.53
CA ALA A 376 5.19 -8.50 -36.81
C ALA A 376 4.73 -7.21 -37.48
N LYS A 377 5.64 -6.59 -38.23
CA LYS A 377 5.35 -5.42 -39.05
C LYS A 377 6.14 -5.50 -40.35
N ILE A 378 5.55 -5.04 -41.43
CA ILE A 378 6.22 -4.82 -42.71
C ILE A 378 5.84 -3.45 -43.26
N ASN A 379 6.74 -2.82 -44.01
CA ASN A 379 6.42 -1.63 -44.77
C ASN A 379 6.88 -1.69 -46.22
N ASP A 380 6.37 -0.77 -47.03
CA ASP A 380 6.72 -0.60 -48.46
C ASP A 380 8.14 -0.08 -48.71
N ARG A 381 8.88 0.28 -47.67
CA ARG A 381 10.31 0.59 -47.74
C ARG A 381 11.20 -0.65 -47.63
N GLY A 382 10.59 -1.84 -47.52
CA GLY A 382 11.30 -3.10 -47.36
C GLY A 382 11.83 -3.34 -45.94
N ILE A 383 11.19 -2.79 -44.91
CA ILE A 383 11.56 -3.10 -43.52
C ILE A 383 10.56 -4.11 -42.94
N ALA A 384 11.04 -5.30 -42.59
CA ALA A 384 10.31 -6.31 -41.84
C ALA A 384 10.80 -6.31 -40.38
N ALA A 385 9.89 -6.15 -39.43
CA ALA A 385 10.21 -6.12 -38.01
C ALA A 385 9.44 -7.17 -37.23
N LEU A 386 10.11 -7.81 -36.28
CA LEU A 386 9.53 -8.73 -35.32
C LEU A 386 9.75 -8.19 -33.91
N ALA A 387 8.79 -8.47 -33.03
CA ALA A 387 8.97 -8.26 -31.61
C ALA A 387 8.32 -9.40 -30.82
N TYR A 388 8.96 -9.76 -29.71
CA TYR A 388 8.45 -10.70 -28.74
C TYR A 388 8.54 -10.05 -27.37
N SER A 389 7.49 -10.16 -26.57
CA SER A 389 7.49 -9.69 -25.19
C SER A 389 6.92 -10.79 -24.33
N THR A 390 7.56 -11.03 -23.19
CA THR A 390 7.06 -11.97 -22.18
C THR A 390 7.37 -11.48 -20.78
N LYS A 391 6.44 -11.74 -19.87
CA LYS A 391 6.62 -11.52 -18.45
C LYS A 391 7.37 -12.72 -17.87
N LEU A 392 8.64 -12.52 -17.48
CA LEU A 392 9.51 -13.56 -16.92
C LEU A 392 9.07 -13.97 -15.51
N ASN A 393 8.63 -12.99 -14.74
CA ASN A 393 8.02 -13.17 -13.43
C ASN A 393 7.13 -11.95 -13.16
N ALA A 394 6.41 -11.99 -12.04
CA ALA A 394 5.44 -10.96 -11.73
C ALA A 394 6.07 -9.54 -11.70
N GLY A 395 7.38 -9.41 -11.51
CA GLY A 395 8.13 -8.16 -11.44
C GLY A 395 9.12 -7.91 -12.57
N THR A 396 9.11 -8.68 -13.67
CA THR A 396 10.07 -8.51 -14.77
C THR A 396 9.44 -8.83 -16.12
N THR A 397 9.53 -7.90 -17.07
CA THR A 397 9.16 -8.12 -18.47
C THR A 397 10.38 -8.01 -19.35
N ILE A 398 10.61 -9.01 -20.20
CA ILE A 398 11.62 -8.97 -21.26
C ILE A 398 10.95 -8.69 -22.61
N GLY A 399 11.59 -7.85 -23.41
CA GLY A 399 11.21 -7.59 -24.80
C GLY A 399 12.40 -7.85 -25.72
N LEU A 400 12.17 -8.57 -26.82
CA LEU A 400 13.13 -8.83 -27.89
C LEU A 400 12.60 -8.24 -29.19
N GLY A 401 13.42 -7.51 -29.94
CA GLY A 401 13.04 -6.90 -31.20
C GLY A 401 14.07 -7.18 -32.29
N LEU A 402 13.60 -7.46 -33.49
CA LEU A 402 14.39 -7.62 -34.71
C LEU A 402 13.83 -6.70 -35.80
N SER A 403 14.71 -6.13 -36.63
CA SER A 403 14.34 -5.41 -37.85
C SER A 403 15.31 -5.75 -38.97
N LEU A 404 14.73 -6.12 -40.10
CA LEU A 404 15.40 -6.59 -41.30
C LEU A 404 15.09 -5.65 -42.47
N ASP A 405 16.12 -5.20 -43.17
CA ASP A 405 15.98 -4.56 -44.48
C ASP A 405 15.92 -5.66 -45.53
N THR A 406 14.73 -5.94 -46.03
CA THR A 406 14.45 -6.99 -47.02
C THR A 406 15.02 -6.67 -48.39
N ASN A 407 15.37 -5.41 -48.66
CA ASN A 407 16.02 -5.03 -49.92
C ASN A 407 17.53 -5.24 -49.88
N LYS A 408 18.11 -5.36 -48.67
CA LYS A 408 19.56 -5.39 -48.42
C LYS A 408 19.94 -6.46 -47.39
N LEU A 409 19.44 -7.69 -47.58
CA LEU A 409 19.65 -8.81 -46.64
C LEU A 409 21.12 -9.25 -46.47
N ASN A 410 21.99 -8.86 -47.40
CA ASN A 410 23.42 -9.15 -47.37
C ASN A 410 24.27 -8.01 -46.79
N GLU A 411 23.66 -6.90 -46.36
CA GLU A 411 24.36 -5.75 -45.78
C GLU A 411 24.13 -5.67 -44.25
N ALA A 412 24.99 -4.93 -43.55
CA ALA A 412 24.90 -4.72 -42.09
C ALA A 412 23.80 -3.73 -41.67
N GLY A 413 22.62 -3.78 -42.30
CA GLY A 413 21.47 -2.89 -42.04
C GLY A 413 20.48 -3.42 -40.99
N HIS A 414 20.65 -4.65 -40.52
CA HIS A 414 19.75 -5.33 -39.58
C HIS A 414 19.95 -4.88 -38.14
N LYS A 415 18.86 -4.78 -37.39
CA LYS A 415 18.87 -4.28 -36.01
C LYS A 415 18.25 -5.31 -35.08
N ILE A 416 18.94 -5.58 -33.97
CA ILE A 416 18.44 -6.38 -32.85
C ILE A 416 18.42 -5.47 -31.61
N GLY A 417 17.41 -5.59 -30.77
CA GLY A 417 17.35 -4.85 -29.52
C GLY A 417 16.58 -5.58 -28.43
N THR A 418 16.90 -5.25 -27.19
CA THR A 418 16.32 -5.86 -25.98
C THR A 418 15.79 -4.80 -25.02
N SER A 419 14.76 -5.16 -24.26
CA SER A 419 14.13 -4.34 -23.23
C SER A 419 13.94 -5.14 -21.94
N LEU A 420 14.18 -4.51 -20.79
CA LEU A 420 13.90 -5.05 -19.46
C LEU A 420 13.08 -4.03 -18.66
N THR A 421 11.97 -4.48 -18.06
CA THR A 421 11.05 -3.67 -17.24
C THR A 421 10.82 -4.35 -15.90
N PHE A 422 10.86 -3.62 -14.77
CA PHE A 422 10.70 -4.18 -13.42
C PHE A 422 9.44 -3.66 -12.68
N GLU A 423 8.73 -4.51 -11.90
CA GLU A 423 7.47 -4.23 -11.14
C GLU A 423 7.46 -4.95 -9.74
N GLY A 424 6.72 -4.49 -8.72
CA GLY A 424 6.62 -5.14 -7.37
C GLY A 424 5.26 -5.81 -7.09
N HIS A 425 5.14 -6.67 -6.04
CA HIS A 425 3.90 -7.42 -5.70
C HIS A 425 3.32 -7.05 -4.33
N ILE A 426 2.13 -6.45 -4.32
CA ILE A 426 1.39 -6.05 -3.11
C ILE A 426 -0.11 -6.29 -3.32
N GLY A 427 -0.84 -6.71 -2.27
CA GLY A 427 -2.28 -6.94 -2.29
C GLY A 427 -2.72 -8.36 -2.67
N ILE A 428 -1.96 -9.40 -2.27
CA ILE A 428 -2.29 -10.81 -2.56
C ILE A 428 -3.29 -11.33 -1.52
N ARG A 429 -4.39 -11.95 -1.95
CA ARG A 429 -5.33 -12.61 -1.04
C ARG A 429 -4.77 -13.94 -0.57
N TYR A 430 -4.65 -14.14 0.73
CA TYR A 430 -4.24 -15.42 1.32
C TYR A 430 -5.41 -16.22 1.90
N ALA A 431 -6.58 -15.60 2.03
CA ALA A 431 -7.80 -16.22 2.52
C ALA A 431 -9.04 -15.63 1.85
N LYS A 432 -10.17 -16.35 1.94
CA LYS A 432 -11.47 -15.85 1.49
C LYS A 432 -11.89 -14.62 2.30
N PRO A 433 -12.52 -13.59 1.68
CA PRO A 433 -13.07 -12.44 2.40
C PRO A 433 -13.98 -12.90 3.56
N PRO A 434 -13.71 -12.51 4.82
CA PRO A 434 -14.41 -13.02 6.00
C PRO A 434 -15.77 -12.33 6.22
N LEU A 435 -16.60 -12.29 5.18
CA LEU A 435 -17.84 -11.52 5.10
C LEU A 435 -19.08 -12.38 5.40
N GLY A 436 -20.15 -11.72 5.83
CA GLY A 436 -21.49 -12.32 5.94
C GLY A 436 -21.50 -13.58 6.80
N PRO A 437 -21.90 -14.76 6.28
CA PRO A 437 -21.97 -15.99 7.08
C PRO A 437 -20.65 -16.45 7.70
N ILE A 438 -19.51 -16.09 7.10
CA ILE A 438 -18.17 -16.45 7.61
C ILE A 438 -17.53 -15.32 8.44
N ARG A 439 -18.28 -14.26 8.74
CA ARG A 439 -17.90 -13.32 9.80
C ARG A 439 -17.85 -14.07 11.13
N PHE A 440 -16.80 -13.82 11.91
CA PHE A 440 -16.49 -14.51 13.18
C PHE A 440 -16.24 -16.03 13.03
N ALA A 441 -15.86 -16.50 11.84
CA ALA A 441 -15.45 -17.89 11.62
C ALA A 441 -13.96 -17.99 11.27
N ARG A 442 -13.39 -19.20 11.35
CA ARG A 442 -12.01 -19.46 10.92
C ARG A 442 -11.80 -19.06 9.45
N PRO A 443 -10.61 -18.56 9.06
CA PRO A 443 -10.33 -18.23 7.67
C PRO A 443 -10.41 -19.46 6.77
N GLN A 444 -10.89 -19.27 5.55
CA GLN A 444 -10.99 -20.31 4.53
C GLN A 444 -10.02 -20.02 3.38
N ASP A 445 -9.70 -21.04 2.59
CA ASP A 445 -8.88 -20.88 1.39
C ASP A 445 -9.47 -19.80 0.47
N PRO A 446 -8.61 -18.97 -0.15
CA PRO A 446 -9.08 -17.99 -1.12
C PRO A 446 -9.72 -18.71 -2.31
N GLU A 447 -10.71 -18.07 -2.93
CA GLU A 447 -11.35 -18.63 -4.13
C GLU A 447 -10.33 -18.72 -5.27
N VAL A 448 -10.37 -19.82 -6.02
CA VAL A 448 -9.54 -20.00 -7.21
C VAL A 448 -10.11 -19.09 -8.30
N THR A 449 -9.37 -18.05 -8.64
CA THR A 449 -9.73 -17.14 -9.72
C THR A 449 -8.91 -17.43 -10.96
N GLU A 450 -9.56 -17.64 -12.09
CA GLU A 450 -8.87 -17.81 -13.38
C GLU A 450 -8.26 -16.48 -13.86
N GLY A 451 -7.09 -16.55 -14.49
CA GLY A 451 -6.40 -15.40 -15.07
C GLY A 451 -5.55 -14.59 -14.08
N VAL A 452 -4.88 -13.56 -14.59
CA VAL A 452 -3.93 -12.74 -13.83
C VAL A 452 -4.67 -11.83 -12.87
N GLN A 453 -4.34 -11.93 -11.58
CA GLN A 453 -4.78 -10.98 -10.56
C GLN A 453 -3.74 -9.87 -10.44
N MET A 454 -4.20 -8.62 -10.45
CA MET A 454 -3.31 -7.46 -10.26
C MET A 454 -2.94 -7.34 -8.78
N ALA A 455 -1.64 -7.42 -8.51
CA ALA A 455 -1.05 -7.23 -7.20
C ALA A 455 -0.08 -6.04 -7.23
N ASP A 456 -0.56 -4.86 -7.60
CA ASP A 456 0.22 -3.61 -7.74
C ASP A 456 -0.24 -2.50 -6.76
N SER A 457 -1.18 -2.82 -5.87
CA SER A 457 -1.62 -1.96 -4.77
C SER A 457 -1.97 -2.76 -3.53
N HIS A 458 -1.70 -2.22 -2.34
CA HIS A 458 -2.12 -2.83 -1.07
C HIS A 458 -3.63 -3.07 -1.04
N GLY A 459 -4.03 -4.21 -0.48
CA GLY A 459 -5.40 -4.46 -0.09
C GLY A 459 -5.81 -3.58 1.10
N ALA A 460 -7.10 -3.54 1.40
CA ALA A 460 -7.56 -2.86 2.62
C ALA A 460 -7.03 -3.58 3.87
N TYR A 461 -6.68 -2.82 4.91
CA TYR A 461 -6.37 -3.38 6.23
C TYR A 461 -7.62 -3.49 7.09
N CYS A 462 -7.56 -4.25 8.18
CA CYS A 462 -8.77 -4.67 8.88
C CYS A 462 -9.38 -3.55 9.73
N LEU A 463 -10.72 -3.56 9.83
CA LEU A 463 -11.47 -2.60 10.63
C LEU A 463 -11.08 -2.67 12.11
N LYS A 464 -10.62 -1.55 12.67
CA LYS A 464 -10.20 -1.44 14.06
C LYS A 464 -11.35 -1.18 15.05
N THR A 465 -11.14 -1.51 16.32
CA THR A 465 -12.01 -1.12 17.44
C THR A 465 -11.97 0.40 17.64
N LYS A 466 -13.11 1.02 18.00
CA LYS A 466 -13.29 2.49 18.01
C LYS A 466 -12.92 3.14 16.65
N GLY A 467 -13.15 2.40 15.57
CA GLY A 467 -12.88 2.81 14.19
C GLY A 467 -14.01 3.62 13.55
N GLY A 468 -13.74 4.13 12.35
CA GLY A 468 -14.75 4.74 11.50
C GLY A 468 -15.52 3.71 10.67
N PRO A 469 -16.49 4.15 9.85
CA PRO A 469 -17.12 3.27 8.87
C PRO A 469 -16.08 2.73 7.86
N PRO A 470 -16.36 1.61 7.17
CA PRO A 470 -15.48 1.07 6.13
C PRO A 470 -15.14 2.08 5.04
N THR A 471 -13.92 1.97 4.50
CA THR A 471 -13.33 2.82 3.46
C THR A 471 -12.56 1.97 2.45
N SER A 472 -12.04 2.57 1.38
CA SER A 472 -11.17 1.86 0.44
C SER A 472 -9.83 1.41 1.05
N GLU A 473 -9.41 1.99 2.17
CA GLU A 473 -8.15 1.65 2.84
C GLU A 473 -8.37 0.68 4.01
N MET A 474 -9.55 0.70 4.63
CA MET A 474 -9.88 -0.12 5.80
C MET A 474 -11.26 -0.74 5.64
N ASP A 475 -11.34 -2.06 5.57
CA ASP A 475 -12.57 -2.81 5.28
C ASP A 475 -12.62 -4.15 6.06
N GLU A 476 -13.78 -4.82 6.03
CA GLU A 476 -13.93 -6.18 6.57
C GLU A 476 -13.32 -7.21 5.61
N ASP A 477 -13.34 -6.93 4.30
CA ASP A 477 -12.55 -7.65 3.31
C ASP A 477 -11.08 -7.19 3.37
N CYS A 478 -10.31 -7.78 4.28
CA CYS A 478 -8.96 -7.31 4.61
C CYS A 478 -7.87 -8.39 4.65
N LEU A 479 -8.16 -9.66 4.34
CA LEU A 479 -7.19 -10.77 4.45
C LEU A 479 -6.22 -10.81 3.26
N PHE A 480 -5.34 -9.81 3.21
CA PHE A 480 -4.29 -9.63 2.21
C PHE A 480 -2.90 -9.72 2.83
N LEU A 481 -1.94 -10.13 2.01
CA LEU A 481 -0.51 -10.08 2.28
C LEU A 481 0.25 -9.41 1.14
N ASP A 482 1.45 -8.94 1.45
CA ASP A 482 2.40 -8.33 0.55
C ASP A 482 3.72 -9.11 0.59
N VAL A 483 4.34 -9.33 -0.57
CA VAL A 483 5.61 -10.05 -0.69
C VAL A 483 6.65 -9.14 -1.31
N TYR A 484 7.70 -8.83 -0.55
CA TYR A 484 8.87 -8.09 -1.00
C TYR A 484 10.00 -9.07 -1.24
N ALA A 485 10.36 -9.27 -2.50
CA ALA A 485 11.39 -10.23 -2.90
C ALA A 485 12.42 -9.56 -3.83
N PRO A 486 13.68 -10.03 -3.80
CA PRO A 486 14.72 -9.52 -4.68
C PRO A 486 14.46 -9.98 -6.13
N THR A 487 14.67 -9.08 -7.08
CA THR A 487 14.47 -9.37 -8.50
C THR A 487 15.45 -10.46 -8.96
N GLY A 488 14.91 -11.55 -9.51
CA GLY A 488 15.73 -12.66 -10.01
C GLY A 488 16.18 -13.65 -8.93
N ALA A 489 15.56 -13.63 -7.74
CA ALA A 489 15.73 -14.69 -6.75
C ALA A 489 15.56 -16.07 -7.40
N GLY A 490 16.51 -16.98 -7.17
CA GLY A 490 16.33 -18.39 -7.50
C GLY A 490 15.10 -18.94 -6.79
N LEU A 491 14.40 -19.88 -7.42
CA LEU A 491 13.20 -20.48 -6.83
C LEU A 491 13.57 -21.21 -5.52
N GLY A 492 12.92 -20.84 -4.42
CA GLY A 492 12.95 -21.60 -3.17
C GLY A 492 14.20 -21.50 -2.30
N THR A 493 15.15 -20.58 -2.55
CA THR A 493 16.45 -20.58 -1.84
C THR A 493 16.61 -19.50 -0.78
N THR A 494 15.83 -18.43 -0.85
CA THR A 494 16.08 -17.21 -0.08
C THR A 494 15.39 -17.23 1.29
N PRO A 495 16.08 -16.95 2.41
CA PRO A 495 15.46 -16.84 3.73
C PRO A 495 14.24 -15.91 3.76
N VAL A 496 13.21 -16.28 4.51
CA VAL A 496 11.93 -15.54 4.58
C VAL A 496 11.79 -14.89 5.95
N PHE A 497 11.56 -13.59 5.98
CA PHE A 497 11.13 -12.84 7.16
C PHE A 497 9.62 -12.62 7.09
N PHE A 498 8.89 -13.29 7.98
CA PHE A 498 7.43 -13.18 8.07
C PHE A 498 7.06 -12.31 9.28
N PHE A 499 6.54 -11.12 9.02
CA PHE A 499 6.29 -10.12 10.06
C PHE A 499 4.81 -9.98 10.40
N VAL A 500 4.47 -10.19 11.66
CA VAL A 500 3.14 -10.02 12.25
C VAL A 500 3.07 -8.67 12.94
N GLN A 501 2.31 -7.74 12.38
CA GLN A 501 2.14 -6.40 12.95
C GLN A 501 1.37 -6.41 14.29
N GLY A 502 1.69 -5.43 15.14
CA GLY A 502 1.03 -5.17 16.41
C GLY A 502 -0.32 -4.43 16.33
N GLY A 503 -0.65 -3.76 17.43
CA GLY A 503 -1.89 -2.98 17.60
C GLY A 503 -2.89 -3.56 18.61
N GLY A 504 -2.39 -4.28 19.61
CA GLY A 504 -3.19 -4.75 20.75
C GLY A 504 -4.36 -5.66 20.38
N PHE A 505 -4.27 -6.35 19.23
CA PHE A 505 -5.38 -7.12 18.63
C PHE A 505 -6.65 -6.32 18.33
N ASN A 506 -6.62 -4.99 18.43
CA ASN A 506 -7.77 -4.11 18.22
C ASN A 506 -7.59 -3.17 17.02
N SER A 507 -6.38 -3.10 16.47
CA SER A 507 -6.04 -2.39 15.24
C SER A 507 -4.88 -3.09 14.56
N ASN A 508 -4.75 -2.89 13.25
CA ASN A 508 -3.48 -3.10 12.55
C ASN A 508 -2.67 -1.80 12.71
N ALA A 509 -1.61 -1.81 13.53
CA ALA A 509 -0.85 -0.60 13.88
C ALA A 509 0.31 -0.28 12.91
N GLY A 510 0.82 -1.29 12.21
CA GLY A 510 1.82 -1.15 11.14
C GLY A 510 1.32 -1.71 9.81
N PRO A 511 0.11 -1.36 9.33
CA PRO A 511 -0.39 -1.91 8.08
C PRO A 511 0.52 -1.43 6.95
N ASN A 512 0.76 -2.26 5.93
CA ASN A 512 1.58 -1.94 4.76
C ASN A 512 2.97 -1.34 5.07
N PHE A 513 3.66 -1.86 6.08
CA PHE A 513 5.11 -1.64 6.20
C PHE A 513 5.82 -2.10 4.94
N ASN A 514 6.76 -1.30 4.46
CA ASN A 514 7.47 -1.58 3.22
C ASN A 514 8.67 -2.51 3.49
N GLY A 515 8.53 -3.80 3.18
CA GLY A 515 9.60 -4.78 3.37
C GLY A 515 10.88 -4.52 2.58
N SER A 516 10.88 -3.59 1.60
CA SER A 516 12.07 -3.30 0.78
C SER A 516 13.28 -2.86 1.60
N GLY A 517 13.09 -2.19 2.74
CA GLY A 517 14.20 -1.77 3.59
C GLY A 517 15.02 -2.95 4.11
N ILE A 518 14.34 -4.00 4.58
CA ILE A 518 14.98 -5.23 5.08
C ILE A 518 15.58 -6.03 3.91
N VAL A 519 14.90 -6.09 2.76
CA VAL A 519 15.44 -6.76 1.56
C VAL A 519 16.77 -6.12 1.13
N VAL A 520 16.84 -4.79 1.08
CA VAL A 520 18.05 -4.04 0.73
C VAL A 520 19.13 -4.21 1.79
N ALA A 521 18.79 -4.05 3.07
CA ALA A 521 19.75 -4.22 4.16
C ALA A 521 20.30 -5.66 4.24
N GLY A 522 19.49 -6.65 3.86
CA GLY A 522 19.87 -8.06 3.76
C GLY A 522 20.66 -8.40 2.49
N ASN A 523 21.19 -7.40 1.77
CA ASN A 523 21.93 -7.55 0.51
C ASN A 523 21.17 -8.27 -0.60
N MET A 524 19.84 -8.08 -0.67
CA MET A 524 18.96 -8.76 -1.64
C MET A 524 18.93 -10.29 -1.43
N GLU A 525 19.21 -10.77 -0.22
CA GLU A 525 19.22 -12.20 0.14
C GLU A 525 18.16 -12.52 1.21
N VAL A 526 17.07 -11.73 1.23
CA VAL A 526 15.91 -11.92 2.12
C VAL A 526 14.62 -11.69 1.33
N VAL A 527 13.61 -12.51 1.58
CA VAL A 527 12.21 -12.25 1.18
C VAL A 527 11.44 -11.81 2.41
N VAL A 528 10.64 -10.76 2.31
CA VAL A 528 9.82 -10.25 3.41
C VAL A 528 8.35 -10.42 3.09
N VAL A 529 7.58 -10.92 4.05
CA VAL A 529 6.13 -11.03 3.99
C VAL A 529 5.53 -10.20 5.11
N VAL A 530 4.67 -9.25 4.77
CA VAL A 530 3.82 -8.51 5.71
C VAL A 530 2.36 -8.77 5.35
N PHE A 531 1.46 -8.72 6.32
CA PHE A 531 0.06 -9.09 6.07
C PHE A 531 -0.89 -8.47 7.09
N ASN A 532 -2.18 -8.53 6.76
CA ASN A 532 -3.27 -8.11 7.62
C ASN A 532 -3.98 -9.34 8.22
N TYR A 533 -4.41 -9.25 9.47
CA TYR A 533 -5.25 -10.25 10.15
C TYR A 533 -6.39 -9.54 10.88
N ARG A 534 -7.54 -10.22 11.05
CA ARG A 534 -8.70 -9.61 11.70
C ARG A 534 -8.39 -9.22 13.15
N VAL A 535 -8.90 -8.06 13.55
CA VAL A 535 -8.73 -7.46 14.87
C VAL A 535 -10.10 -7.10 15.48
N GLY A 536 -10.10 -6.69 16.74
CA GLY A 536 -11.30 -6.31 17.47
C GLY A 536 -12.32 -7.46 17.53
N PRO A 537 -13.62 -7.17 17.45
CA PRO A 537 -14.64 -8.21 17.46
C PRO A 537 -14.56 -9.11 16.20
N TYR A 538 -13.99 -8.64 15.09
CA TYR A 538 -13.93 -9.45 13.86
C TYR A 538 -12.97 -10.64 14.00
N GLY A 539 -11.88 -10.47 14.75
CA GLY A 539 -10.86 -11.50 14.98
C GLY A 539 -10.96 -12.20 16.33
N PHE A 540 -11.50 -11.52 17.35
CA PHE A 540 -11.35 -11.93 18.75
C PHE A 540 -12.65 -11.81 19.56
N LEU A 541 -13.81 -11.83 18.90
CA LEU A 541 -15.08 -12.01 19.62
C LEU A 541 -15.15 -13.43 20.18
N ALA A 542 -15.33 -13.54 21.49
CA ALA A 542 -15.46 -14.81 22.19
C ALA A 542 -16.76 -14.86 22.98
N GLY A 543 -17.45 -15.99 22.88
CA GLY A 543 -18.71 -16.30 23.56
C GLY A 543 -19.18 -17.69 23.13
N LYS A 544 -19.99 -18.35 23.95
CA LYS A 544 -20.47 -19.71 23.71
C LYS A 544 -21.21 -19.85 22.37
N GLU A 545 -21.82 -18.78 21.88
CA GLU A 545 -22.55 -18.74 20.62
C GLU A 545 -21.63 -18.74 19.40
N VAL A 546 -20.41 -18.20 19.50
CA VAL A 546 -19.51 -17.94 18.36
C VAL A 546 -18.97 -19.24 17.75
N GLY A 547 -18.64 -20.22 18.60
CA GLY A 547 -17.99 -21.48 18.21
C GLY A 547 -16.52 -21.30 17.83
N ASP A 548 -16.26 -20.64 16.70
CA ASP A 548 -14.91 -20.35 16.20
C ASP A 548 -14.34 -19.09 16.86
N ILE A 549 -13.33 -19.25 17.71
CA ILE A 549 -12.68 -18.16 18.45
C ILE A 549 -11.21 -18.02 18.04
N ASN A 550 -10.53 -16.98 18.52
CA ASN A 550 -9.14 -16.68 18.17
C ASN A 550 -8.91 -16.58 16.63
N ASN A 551 -9.92 -16.14 15.89
CA ASN A 551 -9.91 -16.09 14.43
C ASN A 551 -8.78 -15.21 13.87
N GLY A 552 -8.40 -14.14 14.58
CA GLY A 552 -7.23 -13.34 14.21
C GLY A 552 -5.91 -14.11 14.28
N LEU A 553 -5.75 -15.07 15.21
CA LEU A 553 -4.58 -15.97 15.23
C LEU A 553 -4.66 -17.03 14.13
N HIS A 554 -5.86 -17.54 13.85
CA HIS A 554 -6.07 -18.45 12.73
C HIS A 554 -5.81 -17.77 11.38
N ASP A 555 -6.10 -16.48 11.22
CA ASP A 555 -5.73 -15.68 10.04
C ASP A 555 -4.21 -15.67 9.84
N GLN A 556 -3.45 -15.44 10.92
CA GLN A 556 -1.99 -15.50 10.88
C GLN A 556 -1.46 -16.89 10.56
N ARG A 557 -2.06 -17.95 11.14
CA ARG A 557 -1.73 -19.34 10.81
C ARG A 557 -2.00 -19.61 9.32
N LYS A 558 -3.10 -19.09 8.76
CA LYS A 558 -3.45 -19.23 7.35
C LYS A 558 -2.46 -18.53 6.42
N ALA A 559 -1.98 -17.35 6.81
CA ALA A 559 -0.93 -16.66 6.08
C ALA A 559 0.42 -17.41 6.14
N LEU A 560 0.76 -18.04 7.28
CA LEU A 560 1.93 -18.92 7.39
C LEU A 560 1.80 -20.18 6.51
N GLU A 561 0.63 -20.81 6.48
CA GLU A 561 0.34 -21.93 5.57
C GLU A 561 0.48 -21.51 4.10
N TRP A 562 -0.03 -20.32 3.74
CA TRP A 562 0.16 -19.74 2.42
C TRP A 562 1.65 -19.56 2.09
N VAL A 563 2.45 -19.06 3.04
CA VAL A 563 3.90 -18.92 2.86
C VAL A 563 4.54 -20.29 2.61
N GLN A 564 4.23 -21.29 3.42
CA GLN A 564 4.78 -22.64 3.24
C GLN A 564 4.49 -23.20 1.83
N GLN A 565 3.30 -22.94 1.32
CA GLN A 565 2.85 -23.46 0.02
C GLN A 565 3.37 -22.65 -1.18
N TYR A 566 3.41 -21.32 -1.08
CA TYR A 566 3.55 -20.44 -2.25
C TYR A 566 4.80 -19.57 -2.25
N ILE A 567 5.46 -19.34 -1.10
CA ILE A 567 6.66 -18.49 -1.06
C ILE A 567 7.82 -18.98 -1.95
N PRO A 568 7.98 -20.29 -2.27
CA PRO A 568 8.99 -20.73 -3.23
C PRO A 568 8.84 -20.13 -4.62
N LEU A 569 7.61 -19.78 -5.03
CA LEU A 569 7.32 -19.11 -6.31
C LEU A 569 7.84 -17.67 -6.35
N PHE A 570 8.05 -17.06 -5.19
CA PHE A 570 8.63 -15.72 -5.01
C PHE A 570 10.13 -15.78 -4.68
N GLY A 571 10.73 -16.97 -4.75
CA GLY A 571 12.14 -17.22 -4.42
C GLY A 571 12.43 -17.48 -2.94
N GLY A 572 11.42 -17.42 -2.08
CA GLY A 572 11.57 -17.67 -0.65
C GLY A 572 11.69 -19.16 -0.33
N ASN A 573 12.50 -19.50 0.67
CA ASN A 573 12.67 -20.86 1.16
C ASN A 573 11.67 -21.15 2.29
N SER A 574 10.67 -21.98 2.02
CA SER A 574 9.66 -22.37 3.01
C SER A 574 10.23 -23.14 4.21
N SER A 575 11.40 -23.77 4.05
CA SER A 575 12.16 -24.42 5.13
C SER A 575 13.10 -23.46 5.88
N HIS A 576 13.03 -22.16 5.60
CA HIS A 576 13.85 -21.14 6.25
C HIS A 576 13.03 -19.86 6.47
N VAL A 577 12.10 -19.95 7.41
CA VAL A 577 11.15 -18.86 7.76
C VAL A 577 11.44 -18.38 9.18
N VAL A 578 11.74 -17.10 9.33
CA VAL A 578 11.78 -16.40 10.62
C VAL A 578 10.43 -15.74 10.87
N LEU A 579 9.73 -16.18 11.91
CA LEU A 579 8.47 -15.58 12.36
C LEU A 579 8.78 -14.44 13.33
N ALA A 580 8.45 -13.22 12.92
CA ALA A 580 8.68 -12.02 13.71
C ALA A 580 7.39 -11.23 13.95
N GLY A 581 7.40 -10.34 14.93
CA GLY A 581 6.32 -9.40 15.14
C GLY A 581 6.58 -8.45 16.28
N ASP A 582 5.83 -7.34 16.30
CA ASP A 582 5.91 -6.29 17.31
C ASP A 582 4.68 -6.28 18.22
N SER A 583 4.81 -5.94 19.50
CA SER A 583 3.64 -5.73 20.39
C SER A 583 2.70 -6.95 20.49
N ALA A 584 1.43 -6.80 20.08
CA ALA A 584 0.48 -7.92 19.94
C ALA A 584 0.89 -8.93 18.86
N GLY A 585 1.66 -8.51 17.85
CA GLY A 585 2.34 -9.38 16.91
C GLY A 585 3.41 -10.23 17.61
N ALA A 586 4.23 -9.64 18.48
CA ALA A 586 5.18 -10.38 19.32
C ALA A 586 4.50 -11.33 20.32
N GLN A 587 3.33 -10.95 20.85
CA GLN A 587 2.47 -11.89 21.58
C GLN A 587 2.01 -13.03 20.68
N SER A 588 1.61 -12.74 19.45
CA SER A 588 1.22 -13.75 18.48
C SER A 588 2.36 -14.72 18.19
N VAL A 589 3.60 -14.23 18.00
CA VAL A 589 4.80 -15.08 17.86
C VAL A 589 4.91 -16.06 19.03
N THR A 590 4.76 -15.56 20.25
CA THR A 590 4.83 -16.34 21.51
C THR A 590 3.65 -17.32 21.67
N LEU A 591 2.49 -17.01 21.10
CA LEU A 591 1.34 -17.94 21.06
C LEU A 591 1.48 -18.98 19.94
N HIS A 592 2.10 -18.65 18.81
CA HIS A 592 2.35 -19.62 17.73
C HIS A 592 3.39 -20.68 18.12
N THR A 593 4.37 -20.33 18.97
CA THR A 593 5.34 -21.29 19.52
C THR A 593 4.72 -22.25 20.53
N THR A 594 3.72 -21.80 21.29
CA THR A 594 3.01 -22.60 22.30
C THR A 594 1.73 -23.24 21.73
N ALA A 595 1.37 -22.92 20.49
CA ALA A 595 0.15 -23.38 19.85
C ALA A 595 -0.01 -24.90 19.92
N TYR A 596 -1.20 -25.37 20.29
CA TYR A 596 -1.51 -26.79 20.44
C TYR A 596 -0.54 -27.53 21.39
N GLY A 597 -0.14 -26.89 22.49
CA GLY A 597 0.82 -27.44 23.46
C GLY A 597 2.26 -27.50 22.95
N GLY A 598 2.63 -26.64 21.99
CA GLY A 598 3.96 -26.59 21.39
C GLY A 598 4.15 -27.54 20.20
N ARG A 599 3.08 -27.92 19.50
CA ARG A 599 3.14 -28.77 18.31
C ARG A 599 3.87 -28.05 17.17
N ASN A 600 4.98 -28.62 16.71
CA ASN A 600 5.73 -28.06 15.58
C ASN A 600 5.18 -28.54 14.23
N ASP A 601 4.39 -27.68 13.58
CA ASP A 601 3.87 -27.91 12.23
C ASP A 601 4.87 -27.47 11.12
N ASN A 602 6.12 -27.14 11.48
CA ASN A 602 7.20 -26.66 10.60
C ASN A 602 6.86 -25.40 9.80
N LEU A 603 6.03 -24.51 10.36
CA LEU A 603 5.63 -23.27 9.71
C LEU A 603 6.72 -22.18 9.79
N PHE A 604 7.61 -22.26 10.78
CA PHE A 604 8.72 -21.34 11.03
C PHE A 604 9.87 -22.06 11.74
N HIS A 605 11.06 -21.47 11.67
CA HIS A 605 12.34 -22.10 11.97
C HIS A 605 13.23 -21.27 12.91
N ALA A 606 12.88 -20.00 13.12
CA ALA A 606 13.37 -19.13 14.18
C ALA A 606 12.32 -18.04 14.46
N ILE A 607 12.46 -17.34 15.59
CA ILE A 607 11.52 -16.29 15.98
C ILE A 607 12.20 -14.98 16.40
N ALA A 608 11.53 -13.85 16.20
CA ALA A 608 11.90 -12.56 16.77
C ALA A 608 10.66 -11.85 17.34
N ALA A 609 10.59 -11.72 18.66
CA ALA A 609 9.47 -11.09 19.36
C ALA A 609 9.91 -9.74 19.92
N GLU A 610 9.44 -8.67 19.29
CA GLU A 610 9.78 -7.28 19.57
C GLU A 610 8.71 -6.68 20.50
N SER A 611 9.03 -6.50 21.78
CA SER A 611 8.09 -6.06 22.83
C SER A 611 6.87 -6.98 22.99
N GLN A 612 7.10 -8.27 23.26
CA GLN A 612 6.04 -9.26 23.51
C GLN A 612 5.03 -8.80 24.57
N SER A 613 3.76 -8.78 24.18
CA SER A 613 2.67 -8.38 25.06
C SER A 613 2.08 -9.59 25.79
N PHE A 614 1.95 -9.56 27.12
CA PHE A 614 1.25 -10.63 27.86
C PHE A 614 -0.07 -10.09 28.43
N SER A 615 -1.18 -10.30 27.71
CA SER A 615 -2.53 -10.08 28.25
C SER A 615 -3.02 -11.23 29.10
N ALA A 616 -4.03 -10.94 29.92
CA ALA A 616 -4.92 -11.96 30.44
C ALA A 616 -5.58 -12.75 29.29
N LEU A 617 -5.25 -14.05 29.20
CA LEU A 617 -5.87 -15.06 28.35
C LEU A 617 -7.12 -15.59 29.07
N ARG A 618 -8.19 -14.80 29.05
CA ARG A 618 -9.46 -15.19 29.69
C ARG A 618 -10.08 -16.41 29.00
N THR A 619 -10.86 -17.21 29.72
CA THR A 619 -11.61 -18.31 29.10
C THR A 619 -12.75 -17.78 28.23
N VAL A 620 -13.34 -18.64 27.41
CA VAL A 620 -14.57 -18.32 26.65
C VAL A 620 -15.70 -17.86 27.58
N GLU A 621 -15.89 -18.55 28.70
CA GLU A 621 -16.91 -18.20 29.70
C GLU A 621 -16.66 -16.83 30.32
N GLU A 622 -15.42 -16.55 30.72
CA GLU A 622 -15.04 -15.25 31.27
C GLU A 622 -15.12 -14.10 30.26
N SER A 623 -15.09 -14.42 28.96
CA SER A 623 -15.17 -13.45 27.85
C SER A 623 -16.60 -13.22 27.36
N GLN A 624 -17.58 -13.98 27.87
CA GLN A 624 -18.99 -13.90 27.47
C GLN A 624 -19.57 -12.48 27.62
N PHE A 625 -19.07 -11.68 28.57
CA PHE A 625 -19.50 -10.29 28.75
C PHE A 625 -19.30 -9.45 27.47
N ALA A 626 -18.20 -9.68 26.74
CA ALA A 626 -17.89 -8.93 25.52
C ALA A 626 -18.90 -9.26 24.40
N TYR A 627 -19.25 -10.54 24.26
CA TYR A 627 -20.30 -10.99 23.35
C TYR A 627 -21.66 -10.40 23.72
N ASN A 628 -22.09 -10.55 24.96
CA ASN A 628 -23.39 -10.05 25.43
C ASN A 628 -23.50 -8.54 25.25
N ASN A 629 -22.46 -7.78 25.62
CA ASN A 629 -22.43 -6.33 25.45
C ASN A 629 -22.50 -5.92 23.98
N LEU A 630 -21.84 -6.67 23.08
CA LEU A 630 -21.93 -6.41 21.64
C LEU A 630 -23.35 -6.69 21.11
N VAL A 631 -23.95 -7.82 21.49
CA VAL A 631 -25.34 -8.17 21.12
C VAL A 631 -26.33 -7.10 21.57
N ILE A 632 -26.19 -6.58 22.81
CA ILE A 632 -27.06 -5.53 23.34
C ILE A 632 -26.90 -4.24 22.53
N ARG A 633 -25.66 -3.74 22.36
CA ARG A 633 -25.41 -2.49 21.62
C ARG A 633 -25.80 -2.58 20.16
N ALA A 634 -25.68 -3.76 19.57
CA ALA A 634 -26.06 -4.04 18.20
C ALA A 634 -27.57 -4.30 18.02
N GLU A 635 -28.35 -4.24 19.11
CA GLU A 635 -29.80 -4.49 19.12
C GLU A 635 -30.18 -5.90 18.64
N CYS A 636 -29.27 -6.87 18.78
CA CYS A 636 -29.47 -8.26 18.37
C CYS A 636 -30.08 -9.15 19.47
N TYR A 637 -30.28 -8.61 20.69
CA TYR A 637 -30.69 -9.38 21.87
C TYR A 637 -32.12 -9.93 21.82
N THR A 638 -32.94 -9.47 20.87
CA THR A 638 -34.31 -9.97 20.65
C THR A 638 -34.39 -11.16 19.71
N GLU A 639 -33.31 -11.45 18.97
CA GLU A 639 -33.26 -12.54 18.00
C GLU A 639 -32.98 -13.88 18.69
N ALA A 640 -33.59 -14.96 18.21
CA ALA A 640 -33.34 -16.30 18.72
C ALA A 640 -31.91 -16.77 18.43
N ASP A 641 -31.36 -16.38 17.27
CA ASP A 641 -29.97 -16.57 16.90
C ASP A 641 -29.25 -15.21 16.88
N THR A 642 -28.71 -14.84 18.04
CA THR A 642 -28.02 -13.56 18.24
C THR A 642 -26.74 -13.45 17.40
N LEU A 643 -26.07 -14.57 17.09
CA LEU A 643 -24.87 -14.57 16.24
C LEU A 643 -25.24 -14.35 14.77
N ALA A 644 -26.29 -15.01 14.27
CA ALA A 644 -26.79 -14.77 12.92
C ALA A 644 -27.20 -13.31 12.73
N CYS A 645 -27.83 -12.70 13.73
CA CYS A 645 -28.11 -11.27 13.73
C CYS A 645 -26.84 -10.43 13.57
N LEU A 646 -25.81 -10.67 14.40
CA LEU A 646 -24.53 -9.97 14.29
C LEU A 646 -23.83 -10.16 12.93
N ARG A 647 -23.90 -11.37 12.34
CA ARG A 647 -23.37 -11.67 11.00
C ARG A 647 -24.12 -10.92 9.89
N ASN A 648 -25.41 -10.69 10.07
CA ASN A 648 -26.26 -10.02 9.08
C ASN A 648 -26.12 -8.47 9.10
N LEU A 649 -25.49 -7.90 10.13
CA LEU A 649 -25.24 -6.46 10.17
C LEU A 649 -24.29 -6.02 9.04
N SER A 650 -24.53 -4.83 8.49
CA SER A 650 -23.51 -4.19 7.65
C SER A 650 -22.25 -3.87 8.49
N ALA A 651 -21.08 -3.90 7.87
CA ALA A 651 -19.83 -3.52 8.54
C ALA A 651 -19.90 -2.11 9.16
N LYS A 652 -20.60 -1.17 8.50
CA LYS A 652 -20.88 0.18 9.03
C LYS A 652 -21.72 0.16 10.31
N ALA A 653 -22.76 -0.67 10.37
CA ALA A 653 -23.61 -0.79 11.55
C ALA A 653 -22.84 -1.41 12.73
N LEU A 654 -22.07 -2.48 12.47
CA LEU A 654 -21.22 -3.11 13.48
C LEU A 654 -20.13 -2.16 13.99
N GLN A 655 -19.48 -1.38 13.10
CA GLN A 655 -18.47 -0.39 13.48
C GLN A 655 -19.01 0.71 14.39
N LYS A 656 -20.26 1.16 14.18
CA LYS A 656 -20.89 2.19 15.02
C LYS A 656 -20.92 1.78 16.51
N VAL A 657 -21.00 0.48 16.79
CA VAL A 657 -21.10 -0.06 18.15
C VAL A 657 -19.82 -0.77 18.59
N ASN A 658 -18.78 -0.80 17.74
CA ASN A 658 -17.51 -1.46 18.00
C ASN A 658 -16.62 -0.62 18.94
N VAL A 659 -16.88 -0.72 20.25
CA VAL A 659 -16.12 -0.05 21.30
C VAL A 659 -15.73 -1.02 22.42
N ASN A 660 -14.69 -0.69 23.18
CA ASN A 660 -14.34 -1.39 24.42
C ASN A 660 -15.36 -1.05 25.51
N THR A 661 -15.69 -2.05 26.33
CA THR A 661 -16.46 -1.91 27.57
C THR A 661 -15.64 -2.45 28.75
N GLU A 662 -16.05 -2.10 29.95
CA GLU A 662 -15.44 -2.56 31.20
C GLU A 662 -15.46 -4.08 31.33
N PHE A 663 -14.43 -4.66 31.94
CA PHE A 663 -14.54 -6.01 32.51
C PHE A 663 -15.57 -6.00 33.65
N PRO A 664 -16.23 -7.14 33.96
CA PRO A 664 -17.27 -7.19 34.99
C PRO A 664 -16.87 -6.64 36.37
N THR A 665 -15.58 -6.72 36.74
CA THR A 665 -15.04 -6.25 38.01
C THR A 665 -14.24 -4.94 37.89
N ALA A 666 -14.08 -4.39 36.69
CA ALA A 666 -13.29 -3.19 36.44
C ALA A 666 -14.13 -1.92 36.46
N GLN A 667 -13.52 -0.81 36.87
CA GLN A 667 -14.18 0.51 36.93
C GLN A 667 -14.06 1.31 35.62
N SER A 668 -13.26 0.83 34.66
CA SER A 668 -13.02 1.50 33.39
C SER A 668 -12.67 0.49 32.30
N PRO A 669 -12.94 0.81 31.01
CA PRO A 669 -12.61 -0.09 29.92
C PRO A 669 -11.09 -0.31 29.81
N PRO A 670 -10.64 -1.53 29.49
CA PRO A 670 -9.25 -1.76 29.13
C PRO A 670 -8.88 -0.98 27.85
N LEU A 671 -7.57 -0.77 27.65
CA LEU A 671 -7.02 -0.25 26.40
C LEU A 671 -7.39 -1.16 25.22
N TYR A 672 -7.35 -2.48 25.47
CA TYR A 672 -7.63 -3.53 24.51
C TYR A 672 -8.58 -4.56 25.14
N MET A 673 -9.85 -4.56 24.72
CA MET A 673 -10.84 -5.49 25.26
C MET A 673 -10.87 -6.82 24.49
N TYR A 674 -10.88 -6.75 23.16
CA TYR A 674 -10.87 -7.94 22.32
C TYR A 674 -9.43 -8.43 22.16
N GLY A 675 -9.18 -9.70 22.45
CA GLY A 675 -7.87 -10.32 22.32
C GLY A 675 -7.96 -11.84 22.43
N PRO A 676 -6.82 -12.54 22.39
CA PRO A 676 -6.79 -13.99 22.48
C PRO A 676 -7.42 -14.50 23.77
N VAL A 677 -8.14 -15.61 23.66
CA VAL A 677 -8.79 -16.31 24.78
C VAL A 677 -8.26 -17.72 24.93
N LEU A 678 -8.25 -18.23 26.14
CA LEU A 678 -7.90 -19.62 26.44
C LEU A 678 -9.01 -20.54 25.90
N ASP A 679 -8.72 -21.20 24.77
CA ASP A 679 -9.64 -22.09 24.06
C ASP A 679 -9.36 -23.58 24.31
N TYR A 680 -8.26 -23.88 25.02
CA TYR A 680 -7.78 -25.24 25.31
C TYR A 680 -7.50 -26.09 24.06
N ASP A 681 -7.32 -25.44 22.90
CA ASP A 681 -6.95 -26.05 21.62
C ASP A 681 -5.72 -25.32 21.05
N PHE A 682 -5.94 -24.19 20.37
CA PHE A 682 -4.83 -23.37 19.87
C PHE A 682 -4.02 -22.81 21.04
N ILE A 683 -4.68 -22.18 22.00
CA ILE A 683 -4.08 -21.71 23.25
C ILE A 683 -4.46 -22.73 24.33
N SER A 684 -3.55 -23.68 24.55
CA SER A 684 -3.78 -24.80 25.48
C SER A 684 -3.56 -24.43 26.95
N ASP A 685 -2.78 -23.39 27.22
CA ASP A 685 -2.40 -22.98 28.57
C ASP A 685 -2.05 -21.47 28.65
N TYR A 686 -1.94 -20.93 29.85
CA TYR A 686 -1.36 -19.62 30.12
C TYR A 686 0.10 -19.56 29.67
N THR A 687 0.50 -18.44 29.07
CA THR A 687 1.77 -18.32 28.36
C THR A 687 2.96 -18.58 29.29
N TYR A 688 2.95 -17.98 30.49
CA TYR A 688 4.00 -18.23 31.49
C TYR A 688 4.13 -19.71 31.84
N ARG A 689 2.99 -20.40 32.02
CA ARG A 689 2.95 -21.80 32.41
C ARG A 689 3.40 -22.73 31.26
N ALA A 690 2.98 -22.44 30.03
CA ALA A 690 3.39 -23.18 28.84
C ALA A 690 4.92 -23.15 28.67
N TYR A 691 5.54 -21.97 28.82
CA TYR A 691 6.99 -21.82 28.73
C TYR A 691 7.73 -22.51 29.88
N ALA A 692 7.28 -22.35 31.12
CA ALA A 692 7.87 -22.99 32.29
C ALA A 692 7.85 -24.53 32.19
N GLN A 693 6.77 -25.09 31.65
CA GLN A 693 6.64 -26.54 31.39
C GLN A 693 7.46 -27.01 30.19
N GLY A 694 7.96 -26.09 29.36
CA GLY A 694 8.70 -26.42 28.14
C GLY A 694 7.80 -26.74 26.93
N ASN A 695 6.50 -26.46 27.01
CA ASN A 695 5.49 -26.71 25.97
C ASN A 695 5.52 -25.61 24.89
N PHE A 696 6.66 -25.49 24.20
CA PHE A 696 6.85 -24.56 23.11
C PHE A 696 7.85 -25.11 22.08
N ILE A 697 7.73 -24.67 20.83
CA ILE A 697 8.63 -25.04 19.74
C ILE A 697 10.06 -24.54 20.01
N LYS A 698 11.04 -25.45 19.98
CA LYS A 698 12.46 -25.18 20.30
C LYS A 698 13.24 -24.72 19.06
N VAL A 699 13.11 -23.44 18.73
CA VAL A 699 13.84 -22.79 17.62
C VAL A 699 14.64 -21.57 18.13
N PRO A 700 15.71 -21.14 17.44
CA PRO A 700 16.45 -19.94 17.82
C PRO A 700 15.54 -18.71 17.96
N ALA A 701 15.79 -17.87 18.96
CA ALA A 701 14.90 -16.76 19.29
C ALA A 701 15.62 -15.43 19.55
N ILE A 702 15.00 -14.33 19.13
CA ILE A 702 15.25 -12.98 19.65
C ILE A 702 14.02 -12.55 20.45
N TYR A 703 14.26 -12.03 21.65
CA TYR A 703 13.28 -11.28 22.43
C TYR A 703 13.89 -9.92 22.79
N GLY A 704 13.07 -8.92 23.06
CA GLY A 704 13.58 -7.68 23.61
C GLY A 704 12.52 -6.61 23.68
N ASP A 705 12.89 -5.52 24.35
CA ASP A 705 11.95 -4.51 24.79
C ASP A 705 12.59 -3.13 24.77
N ASP A 706 11.76 -2.10 24.65
CA ASP A 706 12.16 -0.71 24.82
C ASP A 706 12.36 -0.36 26.29
N THR A 707 13.18 0.65 26.57
CA THR A 707 13.42 1.09 27.96
C THR A 707 12.13 1.57 28.65
N ASN A 708 11.17 2.15 27.94
CA ASN A 708 9.96 2.75 28.51
C ASN A 708 8.67 2.23 27.88
N GLU A 709 8.49 0.91 27.87
CA GLU A 709 7.34 0.22 27.28
C GLU A 709 5.96 0.77 27.69
N GLY A 710 5.80 1.23 28.93
CA GLY A 710 4.49 1.68 29.40
C GLY A 710 4.12 3.13 29.05
N THR A 711 5.06 3.94 28.56
CA THR A 711 4.75 5.34 28.22
C THR A 711 3.91 5.39 26.94
N GLY A 712 2.92 6.29 26.91
CA GLY A 712 1.91 6.37 25.83
C GLY A 712 0.68 5.48 26.03
N PHE A 713 0.67 4.58 27.02
CA PHE A 713 -0.50 3.77 27.39
C PHE A 713 -1.24 4.29 28.61
N VAL A 714 -0.49 4.75 29.62
CA VAL A 714 -1.05 5.29 30.86
C VAL A 714 -1.56 6.72 30.62
N PRO A 715 -2.75 7.09 31.13
CA PRO A 715 -3.26 8.47 31.05
C PRO A 715 -2.28 9.48 31.62
N ASN A 716 -1.90 10.49 30.84
CA ASN A 716 -0.89 11.49 31.21
C ASN A 716 -1.25 12.29 32.47
N ASP A 717 -2.53 12.40 32.81
CA ASP A 717 -3.05 13.11 33.97
C ASP A 717 -3.08 12.27 35.26
N THR A 718 -2.56 11.04 35.25
CA THR A 718 -2.50 10.16 36.44
C THR A 718 -1.73 10.82 37.60
N ALA A 719 -2.45 11.23 38.64
CA ALA A 719 -1.98 12.09 39.71
C ALA A 719 -2.03 11.45 41.10
N SER A 720 -2.48 10.20 41.22
CA SER A 720 -2.59 9.49 42.50
C SER A 720 -2.42 7.97 42.38
N TYR A 721 -2.07 7.31 43.50
CA TYR A 721 -2.07 5.85 43.59
C TYR A 721 -3.44 5.22 43.30
N ALA A 722 -4.54 5.92 43.59
CA ALA A 722 -5.89 5.45 43.27
C ALA A 722 -6.11 5.38 41.75
N GLU A 723 -5.61 6.37 41.00
CA GLU A 723 -5.68 6.38 39.53
C GLU A 723 -4.74 5.34 38.91
N THR A 724 -3.51 5.18 39.44
CA THR A 724 -2.63 4.07 39.05
C THR A 724 -3.32 2.73 39.25
N THR A 725 -3.91 2.51 40.42
CA THR A 725 -4.61 1.27 40.77
C THR A 725 -5.80 1.02 39.83
N LYS A 726 -6.62 2.04 39.61
CA LYS A 726 -7.76 1.98 38.69
C LYS A 726 -7.32 1.63 37.27
N PHE A 727 -6.23 2.25 36.79
CA PHE A 727 -5.65 1.95 35.49
C PHE A 727 -5.17 0.49 35.43
N LEU A 728 -4.30 0.04 36.35
CA LEU A 728 -3.76 -1.32 36.33
C LEU A 728 -4.88 -2.38 36.43
N GLN A 729 -5.87 -2.20 37.31
CA GLN A 729 -7.01 -3.12 37.42
C GLN A 729 -7.92 -3.10 36.20
N SER A 730 -8.03 -1.98 35.48
CA SER A 730 -8.77 -1.96 34.21
C SER A 730 -8.09 -2.80 33.12
N GLN A 731 -6.77 -2.99 33.20
CA GLN A 731 -6.02 -3.83 32.25
C GLN A 731 -5.92 -5.29 32.74
N PHE A 732 -5.75 -5.48 34.05
CA PHE A 732 -5.59 -6.76 34.74
C PHE A 732 -6.59 -6.87 35.91
N PRO A 733 -7.85 -7.23 35.64
CA PRO A 733 -8.93 -7.19 36.64
C PRO A 733 -8.75 -8.18 37.79
N ASP A 734 -7.87 -9.16 37.63
CA ASP A 734 -7.54 -10.18 38.64
C ASP A 734 -6.43 -9.69 39.63
N LEU A 735 -5.94 -8.45 39.50
CA LEU A 735 -5.04 -7.83 40.49
C LEU A 735 -5.71 -7.62 41.85
N THR A 736 -5.18 -8.26 42.89
CA THR A 736 -5.61 -8.10 44.28
C THR A 736 -5.01 -6.85 44.93
N LEU A 737 -5.56 -6.42 46.07
CA LEU A 737 -4.99 -5.33 46.87
C LEU A 737 -3.57 -5.64 47.35
N SER A 738 -3.27 -6.91 47.63
CA SER A 738 -1.90 -7.34 47.98
C SER A 738 -0.95 -7.19 46.80
N HIS A 739 -1.38 -7.54 45.59
CA HIS A 739 -0.58 -7.36 44.38
C HIS A 739 -0.28 -5.88 44.14
N LEU A 740 -1.30 -5.03 44.26
CA LEU A 740 -1.18 -3.59 44.07
C LEU A 740 -0.27 -2.94 45.12
N GLY A 741 -0.40 -3.33 46.39
CA GLY A 741 0.51 -2.87 47.46
C GLY A 741 1.96 -3.24 47.14
N LYS A 742 2.20 -4.47 46.66
CA LYS A 742 3.55 -4.89 46.30
C LYS A 742 4.11 -4.18 45.05
N ILE A 743 3.26 -3.93 44.05
CA ILE A 743 3.62 -3.11 42.88
C ILE A 743 3.98 -1.70 43.35
N GLN A 744 3.20 -1.07 44.24
CA GLN A 744 3.52 0.25 44.77
C GLN A 744 4.87 0.29 45.52
N GLU A 745 5.18 -0.74 46.31
CA GLU A 745 6.50 -0.87 46.95
C GLU A 745 7.65 -0.96 45.94
N PHE A 746 7.45 -1.70 44.85
CA PHE A 746 8.47 -1.88 43.81
C PHE A 746 8.66 -0.66 42.90
N TYR A 747 7.62 0.16 42.74
CA TYR A 747 7.64 1.37 41.94
C TYR A 747 7.27 2.59 42.81
N PRO A 748 8.14 3.02 43.73
CA PRO A 748 7.87 4.16 44.60
C PRO A 748 7.90 5.47 43.80
N VAL A 749 6.85 6.29 43.92
CA VAL A 749 6.71 7.53 43.15
C VAL A 749 7.87 8.50 43.40
N GLU A 750 8.42 8.51 44.62
CA GLU A 750 9.52 9.39 45.05
C GLU A 750 10.76 9.26 44.19
N ASN A 751 11.02 8.05 43.65
CA ASN A 751 12.19 7.75 42.83
C ASN A 751 11.93 7.90 41.32
N THR A 752 10.71 8.30 40.93
CA THR A 752 10.35 8.44 39.51
C THR A 752 10.47 9.90 39.06
N PRO A 753 11.06 10.17 37.88
CA PRO A 753 11.14 11.52 37.32
C PRO A 753 9.75 12.16 37.18
N TYR A 754 9.68 13.47 37.46
CA TYR A 754 8.48 14.27 37.27
C TYR A 754 8.61 15.14 36.02
N PHE A 755 7.54 15.21 35.22
CA PHE A 755 7.47 16.02 34.01
C PHE A 755 6.33 17.04 34.11
N PRO A 756 6.55 18.32 33.77
CA PRO A 756 5.61 19.42 34.07
C PRO A 756 4.18 19.26 33.53
N ASP A 757 4.00 18.59 32.39
CA ASP A 757 2.70 18.42 31.73
C ASP A 757 2.05 17.05 32.01
N THR A 758 2.51 16.38 33.08
CA THR A 758 2.02 15.05 33.48
C THR A 758 1.62 15.02 34.95
N GLY A 759 0.68 14.15 35.30
CA GLY A 759 0.36 13.85 36.69
C GLY A 759 1.55 13.18 37.38
N ARG A 760 1.72 13.44 38.69
CA ARG A 760 2.90 13.01 39.47
C ARG A 760 3.15 11.49 39.41
N PHE A 761 2.11 10.70 39.20
CA PHE A 761 2.12 9.24 39.22
C PHE A 761 2.15 8.62 37.82
N TRP A 762 2.03 9.42 36.75
CA TRP A 762 2.01 8.92 35.38
C TRP A 762 3.24 8.09 35.05
N ARG A 763 4.44 8.59 35.36
CA ARG A 763 5.68 7.88 35.04
C ARG A 763 5.82 6.59 35.86
N GLN A 764 5.48 6.65 37.15
CA GLN A 764 5.44 5.50 38.04
C GLN A 764 4.50 4.39 37.52
N ALA A 765 3.28 4.76 37.14
CA ALA A 765 2.31 3.84 36.58
C ALA A 765 2.76 3.29 35.23
N SER A 766 3.44 4.10 34.41
CA SER A 766 4.00 3.68 33.12
C SER A 766 5.11 2.65 33.29
N ASP A 767 6.05 2.87 34.20
CA ASP A 767 7.13 1.92 34.46
C ASP A 767 6.57 0.59 35.00
N ALA A 768 5.57 0.63 35.89
CA ALA A 768 4.89 -0.56 36.40
C ALA A 768 4.13 -1.32 35.31
N TYR A 769 3.37 -0.61 34.48
CA TYR A 769 2.61 -1.22 33.38
C TYR A 769 3.54 -1.82 32.31
N GLY A 770 4.61 -1.09 31.94
CA GLY A 770 5.60 -1.53 30.97
C GLY A 770 6.28 -2.85 31.36
N GLU A 771 6.70 -2.95 32.63
CA GLU A 771 7.32 -4.18 33.14
C GLU A 771 6.32 -5.32 33.30
N LEU A 772 5.11 -5.06 33.82
CA LEU A 772 4.06 -6.08 33.97
C LEU A 772 3.57 -6.64 32.63
N ARG A 773 3.45 -5.80 31.61
CA ARG A 773 2.83 -6.14 30.33
C ARG A 773 3.82 -6.63 29.27
N TYR A 774 5.06 -6.13 29.28
CA TYR A 774 6.03 -6.33 28.19
C TYR A 774 7.38 -6.86 28.70
N ILE A 775 8.14 -6.04 29.44
CA ILE A 775 9.56 -6.32 29.74
C ILE A 775 9.76 -7.60 30.56
N CYS A 776 9.01 -7.79 31.65
CA CYS A 776 9.17 -8.97 32.50
C CYS A 776 8.73 -10.27 31.81
N PRO A 777 7.64 -10.30 31.02
CA PRO A 777 7.38 -11.40 30.09
C PRO A 777 8.57 -11.77 29.19
N GLY A 778 9.21 -10.79 28.55
CA GLY A 778 10.33 -11.03 27.64
C GLY A 778 11.55 -11.61 28.34
N ILE A 779 11.90 -11.05 29.50
CA ILE A 779 12.97 -11.56 30.36
C ILE A 779 12.67 -12.99 30.82
N ASN A 780 11.43 -13.28 31.24
CA ASN A 780 11.04 -14.60 31.72
C ASN A 780 11.11 -15.64 30.61
N VAL A 781 10.50 -15.36 29.45
CA VAL A 781 10.53 -16.30 28.31
C VAL A 781 11.97 -16.53 27.84
N SER A 782 12.79 -15.48 27.76
CA SER A 782 14.21 -15.61 27.42
C SER A 782 14.95 -16.51 28.42
N ALA A 783 14.65 -16.41 29.71
CA ALA A 783 15.22 -17.27 30.74
C ALA A 783 14.76 -18.74 30.58
N GLU A 784 13.50 -18.99 30.21
CA GLU A 784 13.01 -20.35 29.93
C GLU A 784 13.66 -20.96 28.69
N TYR A 785 13.88 -20.19 27.63
CA TYR A 785 14.69 -20.63 26.47
C TYR A 785 16.10 -21.03 26.90
N ALA A 786 16.78 -20.17 27.66
CA ALA A 786 18.14 -20.43 28.15
C ALA A 786 18.20 -21.66 29.06
N ARG A 787 17.23 -21.83 29.97
CA ARG A 787 17.13 -23.00 30.87
C ARG A 787 16.95 -24.32 30.10
N GLN A 788 16.25 -24.27 28.96
CA GLN A 788 16.02 -25.42 28.09
C GLN A 788 17.15 -25.63 27.07
N GLY A 789 18.23 -24.85 27.12
CA GLY A 789 19.39 -24.96 26.22
C GLY A 789 19.09 -24.57 24.78
N VAL A 790 18.06 -23.75 24.54
CA VAL A 790 17.70 -23.26 23.20
C VAL A 790 18.38 -21.90 22.97
N PRO A 791 19.03 -21.67 21.82
CA PRO A 791 19.66 -20.38 21.53
C PRO A 791 18.67 -19.23 21.60
N VAL A 792 18.97 -18.24 22.42
CA VAL A 792 18.15 -17.04 22.58
C VAL A 792 19.01 -15.82 22.82
N TRP A 793 18.62 -14.71 22.22
CA TRP A 793 19.24 -13.40 22.39
C TRP A 793 18.20 -12.42 22.92
N ASN A 794 18.58 -11.61 23.92
CA ASN A 794 17.73 -10.57 24.46
C ASN A 794 18.34 -9.18 24.20
N TYR A 795 17.52 -8.17 23.92
CA TYR A 795 17.97 -6.79 23.85
C TYR A 795 17.16 -5.83 24.73
N ARG A 796 17.77 -4.68 25.04
CA ARG A 796 17.06 -3.47 25.46
C ARG A 796 17.30 -2.40 24.42
N TRP A 797 16.23 -1.89 23.81
CA TRP A 797 16.32 -0.73 22.94
C TRP A 797 16.34 0.53 23.81
N ASN A 798 17.48 1.23 23.79
CA ASN A 798 17.71 2.45 24.56
C ASN A 798 18.14 3.61 23.66
N VAL A 799 17.62 3.65 22.43
CA VAL A 799 17.92 4.73 21.48
C VAL A 799 17.00 5.90 21.77
N ILE A 800 17.55 6.89 22.47
CA ILE A 800 16.79 8.05 22.96
C ILE A 800 16.51 9.03 21.82
N ASP A 801 15.24 9.21 21.48
CA ASP A 801 14.78 10.29 20.61
C ASP A 801 14.64 11.60 21.42
N PRO A 802 15.32 12.71 21.04
CA PRO A 802 15.35 13.91 21.88
C PRO A 802 13.96 14.52 22.18
N PRO A 803 13.05 14.70 21.20
CA PRO A 803 11.67 15.12 21.48
C PRO A 803 10.95 14.20 22.46
N SER A 804 11.00 12.88 22.23
CA SER A 804 10.37 11.90 23.12
C SER A 804 10.91 11.95 24.56
N ASN A 805 12.21 12.20 24.71
CA ASN A 805 12.85 12.31 26.01
C ASN A 805 12.44 13.59 26.77
N LEU A 806 12.32 14.71 26.06
CA LEU A 806 11.87 15.98 26.64
C LEU A 806 10.45 15.89 27.19
N ASP A 807 9.57 15.18 26.48
CA ASP A 807 8.18 14.95 26.90
C ASP A 807 8.05 13.88 28.00
N GLY A 808 9.16 13.31 28.47
CA GLY A 808 9.20 12.27 29.49
C GLY A 808 8.78 10.87 29.03
N ASN A 809 8.47 10.71 27.74
CA ASN A 809 8.13 9.42 27.14
C ASN A 809 9.35 8.50 26.98
N GLY A 810 10.56 9.06 26.91
CA GLY A 810 11.80 8.30 26.79
C GLY A 810 11.80 7.44 25.52
N VAL A 811 12.16 6.16 25.64
CA VAL A 811 12.17 5.19 24.54
C VAL A 811 10.86 4.38 24.59
N ARG A 812 9.90 4.78 23.77
CA ARG A 812 8.53 4.25 23.76
C ARG A 812 8.45 2.88 23.10
N HIS A 813 7.38 2.15 23.44
CA HIS A 813 6.99 0.87 22.87
C HIS A 813 7.10 0.79 21.33
N THR A 814 7.75 -0.25 20.84
CA THR A 814 7.96 -0.64 19.44
C THR A 814 8.65 0.42 18.58
N ILE A 815 9.39 1.35 19.18
CA ILE A 815 9.97 2.45 18.40
C ILE A 815 11.13 1.97 17.51
N GLU A 816 11.82 0.91 17.93
CA GLU A 816 12.91 0.24 17.21
C GLU A 816 12.47 -0.40 15.89
N VAL A 817 11.20 -0.81 15.77
CA VAL A 817 10.65 -1.38 14.53
C VAL A 817 10.87 -0.43 13.35
N ASN A 818 10.84 0.89 13.59
CA ASN A 818 11.13 1.92 12.60
C ASN A 818 12.59 1.90 12.12
N ALA A 819 13.53 1.55 13.00
CA ALA A 819 14.93 1.37 12.63
C ALA A 819 15.16 0.02 11.93
N ILE A 820 14.47 -1.06 12.36
CA ILE A 820 14.57 -2.40 11.75
C ILE A 820 14.09 -2.37 10.29
N PHE A 821 12.91 -1.82 10.02
CA PHE A 821 12.40 -1.68 8.64
C PHE A 821 13.12 -0.56 7.84
N GLY A 822 13.83 0.32 8.53
CA GLY A 822 14.36 1.57 7.98
C GLY A 822 13.29 2.68 7.98
N PRO A 823 13.66 3.91 8.36
CA PRO A 823 12.70 4.98 8.69
C PRO A 823 11.87 5.46 7.50
N GLU A 824 12.28 5.20 6.26
CA GLU A 824 11.53 5.50 5.05
C GLU A 824 10.39 4.49 4.78
N ASN A 825 10.37 3.36 5.48
CA ASN A 825 9.54 2.20 5.16
C ASN A 825 8.37 1.98 6.13
N THR A 826 8.20 2.83 7.14
CA THR A 826 7.16 2.69 8.18
C THR A 826 6.07 3.75 8.10
N GLN A 827 5.69 4.16 6.89
CA GLN A 827 4.57 5.09 6.64
C GLN A 827 4.66 6.43 7.39
N GLY A 828 5.88 6.93 7.62
CA GLY A 828 6.11 8.19 8.31
C GLY A 828 5.93 8.14 9.82
N GLN A 829 5.90 6.95 10.43
CA GLN A 829 5.88 6.78 11.89
C GLN A 829 7.28 6.89 12.53
N ALA A 830 8.34 6.82 11.73
CA ALA A 830 9.71 6.85 12.24
C ALA A 830 10.05 8.20 12.90
N PRO A 831 10.74 8.19 14.07
CA PRO A 831 11.30 9.40 14.65
C PRO A 831 12.19 10.16 13.69
N ALA A 832 12.13 11.49 13.75
CA ALA A 832 13.00 12.35 12.94
C ALA A 832 14.49 12.04 13.19
N SER A 833 14.85 11.64 14.42
CA SER A 833 16.22 11.31 14.79
C SER A 833 16.82 10.12 14.03
N TYR A 834 16.00 9.29 13.38
CA TYR A 834 16.45 8.10 12.65
C TYR A 834 16.85 8.39 11.19
N TYR A 835 16.58 9.58 10.65
CA TYR A 835 16.87 9.93 9.25
C TYR A 835 18.32 10.42 9.01
N PRO A 836 18.83 10.38 7.76
CA PRO A 836 20.20 10.77 7.44
C PRO A 836 20.62 12.13 8.03
N GLY A 837 21.80 12.16 8.65
CA GLY A 837 22.37 13.36 9.26
C GLY A 837 21.80 13.73 10.64
N GLN A 838 20.91 12.91 11.19
CA GLN A 838 20.36 13.09 12.54
C GLN A 838 21.07 12.20 13.57
N VAL A 839 20.84 12.49 14.86
CA VAL A 839 21.61 11.92 15.98
C VAL A 839 21.59 10.39 16.03
N ASN A 840 20.46 9.75 15.69
CA ASN A 840 20.29 8.30 15.77
C ASN A 840 20.39 7.60 14.41
N TRP A 841 20.73 8.31 13.32
CA TRP A 841 20.84 7.72 11.97
C TRP A 841 21.70 6.45 11.93
N GLY A 842 22.87 6.48 12.57
CA GLY A 842 23.83 5.37 12.53
C GLY A 842 23.34 4.07 13.17
N ILE A 843 22.33 4.12 14.05
CA ILE A 843 21.80 2.92 14.71
C ILE A 843 20.92 2.08 13.78
N VAL A 844 20.37 2.69 12.72
CA VAL A 844 19.48 2.04 11.75
C VAL A 844 20.24 0.92 11.02
N GLU A 845 21.40 1.23 10.46
CA GLU A 845 22.24 0.23 9.79
C GLU A 845 22.70 -0.88 10.75
N ILE A 846 23.01 -0.51 12.00
CA ILE A 846 23.46 -1.45 13.03
C ILE A 846 22.36 -2.47 13.35
N VAL A 847 21.15 -2.02 13.68
CA VAL A 847 20.04 -2.93 14.03
C VAL A 847 19.62 -3.77 12.82
N GLN A 848 19.62 -3.19 11.62
CA GLN A 848 19.36 -3.93 10.39
C GLN A 848 20.40 -5.03 10.14
N GLY A 849 21.68 -4.78 10.43
CA GLY A 849 22.73 -5.80 10.34
C GLY A 849 22.48 -7.00 11.25
N TYR A 850 22.06 -6.77 12.50
CA TYR A 850 21.72 -7.88 13.41
C TYR A 850 20.47 -8.64 12.96
N TRP A 851 19.41 -7.93 12.58
CA TRP A 851 18.16 -8.58 12.15
C TRP A 851 18.37 -9.38 10.86
N THR A 852 19.02 -8.80 9.86
CA THR A 852 19.29 -9.50 8.60
C THR A 852 20.26 -10.66 8.77
N SER A 853 21.23 -10.56 9.69
CA SER A 853 22.06 -11.71 10.08
C SER A 853 21.22 -12.83 10.69
N PHE A 854 20.32 -12.50 11.62
CA PHE A 854 19.45 -13.48 12.25
C PHE A 854 18.49 -14.14 11.25
N ILE A 855 17.89 -13.35 10.37
CA ILE A 855 16.99 -13.83 9.31
C ILE A 855 17.71 -14.83 8.40
N ARG A 856 18.98 -14.58 8.08
CA ARG A 856 19.72 -15.39 7.11
C ARG A 856 20.47 -16.57 7.71
N THR A 857 20.72 -16.58 9.01
CA THR A 857 21.64 -17.54 9.65
C THR A 857 21.16 -18.08 10.99
N PHE A 858 19.98 -17.65 11.46
CA PHE A 858 19.45 -17.90 12.80
C PHE A 858 20.38 -17.45 13.95
N ASN A 859 21.35 -16.59 13.65
CA ASN A 859 22.27 -16.01 14.62
C ASN A 859 22.49 -14.52 14.28
N PRO A 860 22.24 -13.60 15.23
CA PRO A 860 22.37 -12.17 14.95
C PRO A 860 23.82 -11.73 14.71
N ASN A 861 24.81 -12.58 15.00
CA ASN A 861 26.23 -12.22 14.94
C ASN A 861 26.93 -12.54 13.61
N THR A 862 26.44 -13.52 12.84
CA THR A 862 27.16 -14.07 11.69
C THR A 862 27.52 -13.03 10.64
N LEU A 863 26.60 -12.10 10.39
CA LEU A 863 26.67 -11.07 9.35
C LEU A 863 26.44 -9.66 9.92
N ARG A 864 26.64 -9.48 11.24
CA ARG A 864 26.48 -8.17 11.88
C ARG A 864 27.46 -7.14 11.31
N VAL A 865 27.13 -5.86 11.45
CA VAL A 865 28.02 -4.77 11.01
C VAL A 865 29.40 -4.89 11.69
N PRO A 866 30.52 -4.88 10.94
CA PRO A 866 31.85 -4.97 11.52
C PRO A 866 32.12 -3.88 12.56
N GLY A 867 32.78 -4.24 13.66
CA GLY A 867 33.09 -3.32 14.76
C GLY A 867 31.97 -3.13 15.78
N THR A 868 30.78 -3.70 15.54
CA THR A 868 29.73 -3.77 16.57
C THR A 868 30.01 -4.90 17.58
N PRO A 869 29.55 -4.75 18.85
CA PRO A 869 29.75 -5.76 19.89
C PRO A 869 29.24 -7.14 19.49
N GLU A 870 29.72 -8.20 20.14
CA GLU A 870 29.06 -9.49 20.00
C GLU A 870 27.77 -9.51 20.84
N TRP A 871 26.66 -9.91 20.22
CA TRP A 871 25.42 -10.16 20.93
C TRP A 871 25.49 -11.56 21.55
N GLU A 872 25.88 -11.62 22.82
CA GLU A 872 25.93 -12.87 23.57
C GLU A 872 24.51 -13.43 23.76
N GLN A 873 24.36 -14.77 23.80
CA GLN A 873 23.10 -15.39 24.16
C GLN A 873 22.67 -15.01 25.59
N PHE A 874 21.38 -15.08 25.90
CA PHE A 874 20.80 -14.69 27.20
C PHE A 874 21.13 -15.65 28.36
N ALA A 875 22.33 -16.23 28.36
CA ALA A 875 22.89 -16.96 29.51
C ALA A 875 23.29 -15.96 30.60
N GLY A 876 22.90 -16.23 31.85
CA GLY A 876 23.17 -15.32 32.97
C GLY A 876 22.40 -13.99 32.93
N MET A 877 21.30 -13.93 32.16
CA MET A 877 20.46 -12.73 31.99
C MET A 877 21.23 -11.50 31.48
N ARG A 878 22.15 -11.73 30.52
CA ARG A 878 22.88 -10.67 29.81
C ARG A 878 22.20 -10.36 28.49
N ARG A 879 21.97 -9.08 28.20
CA ARG A 879 21.31 -8.58 26.99
C ARG A 879 22.12 -7.51 26.30
N LEU A 880 21.89 -7.32 25.00
CA LEU A 880 22.52 -6.25 24.25
C LEU A 880 21.71 -4.95 24.43
N LYS A 881 22.36 -3.89 24.90
CA LYS A 881 21.77 -2.56 24.95
C LYS A 881 22.06 -1.83 23.65
N PHE A 882 21.02 -1.56 22.86
CA PHE A 882 21.14 -0.68 21.70
C PHE A 882 21.06 0.77 22.18
N GLU A 883 22.17 1.49 22.09
CA GLU A 883 22.26 2.89 22.48
C GLU A 883 23.25 3.61 21.56
N THR A 884 22.83 4.74 20.98
CA THR A 884 23.65 5.52 20.06
C THR A 884 24.94 5.97 20.76
N GLY A 885 26.08 5.47 20.30
CA GLY A 885 27.40 5.79 20.85
C GLY A 885 27.79 5.07 22.14
N ALA A 886 26.93 4.21 22.70
CA ALA A 886 27.17 3.50 23.96
C ALA A 886 26.58 2.07 23.95
N MET A 887 26.63 1.42 22.79
CA MET A 887 26.16 0.06 22.60
C MET A 887 27.07 -0.96 23.29
N GLU A 888 26.51 -1.81 24.15
CA GLU A 888 27.27 -2.79 24.94
C GLU A 888 26.39 -3.93 25.44
N MET A 889 27.01 -5.04 25.83
CA MET A 889 26.34 -6.08 26.61
C MET A 889 26.15 -5.60 28.05
N GLU A 890 24.94 -5.70 28.58
CA GLU A 890 24.61 -5.39 29.97
C GLU A 890 24.00 -6.60 30.69
N SER A 891 24.11 -6.63 32.02
CA SER A 891 23.32 -7.55 32.83
C SER A 891 21.98 -6.91 33.16
N VAL A 892 20.89 -7.68 33.15
CA VAL A 892 19.61 -7.18 33.68
C VAL A 892 19.83 -6.74 35.14
N PRO A 893 19.55 -5.46 35.50
CA PRO A 893 19.85 -4.94 36.82
C PRO A 893 19.15 -5.73 37.93
N GLU A 894 19.78 -5.87 39.10
CA GLU A 894 19.25 -6.65 40.23
C GLU A 894 17.84 -6.25 40.62
N GLY A 895 17.58 -4.94 40.77
CA GLY A 895 16.23 -4.45 41.07
C GLY A 895 15.19 -4.79 39.99
N GLN A 896 15.57 -4.85 38.70
CA GLN A 896 14.65 -5.30 37.64
C GLN A 896 14.44 -6.81 37.70
N ARG A 897 15.47 -7.60 38.04
CA ARG A 897 15.33 -9.05 38.24
C ARG A 897 14.37 -9.38 39.40
N GLU A 898 14.46 -8.65 40.51
CA GLU A 898 13.55 -8.83 41.64
C GLU A 898 12.10 -8.51 41.27
N ARG A 899 11.86 -7.36 40.62
CA ARG A 899 10.53 -6.98 40.15
C ARG A 899 9.98 -7.99 39.16
N CYS A 900 10.76 -8.37 38.14
CA CYS A 900 10.31 -9.34 37.15
C CYS A 900 10.13 -10.75 37.73
N GLY A 901 10.93 -11.15 38.72
CA GLY A 901 10.72 -12.40 39.45
C GLY A 901 9.37 -12.42 40.17
N TYR A 902 8.99 -11.32 40.81
CA TYR A 902 7.67 -11.19 41.43
C TYR A 902 6.54 -11.13 40.40
N LEU A 903 6.64 -10.25 39.39
CA LEU A 903 5.59 -10.03 38.40
C LEU A 903 5.33 -11.29 37.56
N ALA A 904 6.37 -12.01 37.15
CA ALA A 904 6.22 -13.30 36.49
C ALA A 904 5.65 -14.37 37.44
N GLY A 905 6.02 -14.31 38.73
CA GLY A 905 5.53 -15.22 39.76
C GLY A 905 4.01 -15.16 39.97
N ILE A 906 3.41 -13.97 39.83
CA ILE A 906 1.95 -13.79 39.88
C ILE A 906 1.27 -13.88 38.49
N GLY A 907 2.03 -14.06 37.40
CA GLY A 907 1.51 -13.98 36.04
C GLY A 907 0.38 -14.96 35.74
N VAL A 908 0.46 -16.19 36.25
CA VAL A 908 -0.60 -17.21 36.10
C VAL A 908 -1.88 -16.81 36.84
N GLU A 909 -1.77 -16.16 38.01
CA GLU A 909 -2.93 -15.63 38.75
C GLU A 909 -3.59 -14.48 37.98
N LEU A 910 -2.80 -13.72 37.23
CA LEU A 910 -3.26 -12.68 36.30
C LEU A 910 -3.65 -13.22 34.92
N LYS A 911 -3.65 -14.55 34.75
CA LYS A 911 -4.06 -15.28 33.54
C LYS A 911 -3.16 -15.03 32.32
N GLN A 912 -1.87 -14.77 32.51
CA GLN A 912 -0.92 -14.43 31.44
C GLN A 912 -0.20 -15.63 30.83
#